data_AF-A0A9Q0H8F7-F1
#
_entry.id   AF-A0A9Q0H8F7-F1
#
_cell.length_a   1.000
_cell.length_b   1.000
_cell.length_c   1.000
_cell.angle_alpha   90.00
_cell.angle_beta   90.00
_cell.angle_gamma   90.00
#
_symmetry.space_group_name_H-M   'P 1'
#
loop_
_entity.id
_entity.type
_entity.pdbx_description
1 polymer ?
#
loop_
_entity_poly.entity_id
_entity_poly.type
_entity_poly.pdbx_seq_one_letter_code
_entity_poly.pdbx_strand_id
1 'polypeptide(L)'
;MATKPERKTIKLHYVYPLILAALSNTKSSSSRTLLKKCLKKLHLSLLARNSQFSNPSCLLSVLPILLRSTFPEIASLSAEIVGAASLSSFEMNEVIAYDAAIIESLMSALSCRSKSVSVAACNAVLDLSTTSIGRQLLCEFSAMEKLMFEFLPVADCLTRTISLHSTEKGNSNHARIGFMIDGLPVLLLDASITLINSCDMLQLEMIPVKLSETFVSHLKRMWVKVRNQMLWGSDAGGSQGRYYYSNVKLHDLAESIFRLCLDPGQHSTTCSLEMIKRNIFGPTNSYFEHFVLNYWEDSPFLLRGPSNGLNDHGDFVSFFYEYLSSKGSVDSILLSMLRTFVSCPPIASEELDILSFLKEVKDGLGCPMEYGQDVRVLKTVDVTSNPRQGHLKREVHFFGDTPDSSVKDSHFIDSCSVQKCMEACKQGYTIALRGMEFRSEKIATISDGLAVLFGQPSVGANLYLTPPRSQGLARHYDDHCVFVCQLLGVKLWTVFSRAAVLLPRLYDPLDNLPGAVDDSNTSQYKQFLLREGDILYIPRGCPHEACTIADDGEPPGNDCSTGYSLHLTLGVEVEPPFEWEGFAHVALHCWNQNQQTAPLTIDDISLDVLHVMSVKLLHIAIRLLGDRDPTFRKACMVTAFSLPSNTTGKSWFHTPDLNQRTTFSYVINTIEKESKFFEVFKSIEAVVQKNEDPFHQMRWIEHLCQDGVTKEQDSSRSSSKYKDFLLLCNEHGEEAEVAFTQVKSKFCRDIEYNDACENFRTLLEKYRKTRKQYMNGMLSLHCN
;
A
#
# COMPACT_ATOMS: atom_id res chain seq x y z
N MET A 1 -61.23 35.25 -36.72
CA MET A 1 -59.81 35.67 -36.78
C MET A 1 -59.44 36.34 -35.47
N ALA A 2 -58.83 35.61 -34.55
CA ALA A 2 -58.20 36.17 -33.35
C ALA A 2 -56.79 35.57 -33.31
N THR A 3 -55.81 36.35 -33.74
CA THR A 3 -54.40 35.99 -33.70
C THR A 3 -53.95 35.91 -32.24
N LYS A 4 -53.60 34.71 -31.80
CA LYS A 4 -52.81 34.53 -30.56
C LYS A 4 -51.50 35.30 -30.71
N PRO A 5 -51.05 36.05 -29.70
CA PRO A 5 -49.80 36.78 -29.79
C PRO A 5 -48.65 35.77 -29.82
N GLU A 6 -47.79 35.88 -30.84
CA GLU A 6 -46.50 35.19 -30.89
C GLU A 6 -45.71 35.51 -29.60
N ARG A 7 -45.38 34.48 -28.83
CA ARG A 7 -44.43 34.61 -27.73
C ARG A 7 -43.09 35.04 -28.32
N LYS A 8 -42.75 36.33 -28.22
CA LYS A 8 -41.43 36.89 -28.56
C LYS A 8 -40.33 36.06 -27.88
N THR A 9 -39.68 35.18 -28.63
CA THR A 9 -38.56 34.35 -28.18
C THR A 9 -37.28 35.19 -28.24
N ILE A 10 -36.55 35.29 -27.11
CA ILE A 10 -35.56 36.35 -26.86
C ILE A 10 -34.37 36.48 -27.84
N LYS A 11 -34.08 35.64 -28.85
CA LYS A 11 -32.76 35.54 -29.55
C LYS A 11 -31.49 35.52 -28.63
N LEU A 12 -30.50 34.70 -28.97
CA LEU A 12 -29.40 34.38 -28.05
C LEU A 12 -28.42 35.55 -27.84
N HIS A 13 -28.21 36.38 -28.87
CA HIS A 13 -27.31 37.53 -28.83
C HIS A 13 -27.81 38.72 -27.99
N TYR A 14 -29.11 38.78 -27.68
CA TYR A 14 -29.66 39.81 -26.78
C TYR A 14 -29.65 39.39 -25.31
N VAL A 15 -29.30 38.14 -24.99
CA VAL A 15 -29.38 37.60 -23.62
C VAL A 15 -28.43 38.35 -22.67
N TYR A 16 -27.17 38.56 -23.07
CA TYR A 16 -26.18 39.22 -22.22
C TYR A 16 -26.51 40.71 -21.92
N PRO A 17 -26.82 41.56 -22.91
CA PRO A 17 -27.23 42.95 -22.64
C PRO A 17 -28.49 43.04 -21.76
N LEU A 18 -29.45 42.11 -21.92
CA LEU A 18 -30.66 42.07 -21.10
C LEU A 18 -30.36 41.64 -19.65
N ILE A 19 -29.39 40.75 -19.44
CA ILE A 19 -28.92 40.36 -18.10
C ILE A 19 -28.28 41.58 -17.41
N LEU A 20 -27.35 42.28 -18.07
CA LEU A 20 -26.74 43.49 -17.54
C LEU A 20 -27.78 44.58 -17.21
N ALA A 21 -28.72 44.82 -18.11
CA ALA A 21 -29.79 45.80 -17.90
C ALA A 21 -30.75 45.39 -16.76
N ALA A 22 -31.01 44.10 -16.57
CA ALA A 22 -31.83 43.62 -15.46
C ALA A 22 -31.10 43.70 -14.10
N LEU A 23 -29.77 43.57 -14.11
CA LEU A 23 -28.93 43.67 -12.90
C LEU A 23 -28.84 45.08 -12.33
N SER A 24 -28.97 46.11 -13.17
CA SER A 24 -28.98 47.50 -12.67
C SER A 24 -30.24 47.85 -11.86
N ASN A 25 -31.29 47.01 -11.90
CA ASN A 25 -32.53 47.23 -11.15
C ASN A 25 -33.15 45.94 -10.61
N THR A 26 -32.40 45.19 -9.79
CA THR A 26 -32.83 43.90 -9.21
C THR A 26 -33.98 43.99 -8.21
N LYS A 27 -34.29 45.19 -7.69
CA LYS A 27 -35.44 45.42 -6.78
C LYS A 27 -36.78 45.31 -7.51
N SER A 28 -36.81 45.60 -8.82
CA SER A 28 -38.01 45.48 -9.65
C SER A 28 -38.40 44.01 -9.89
N SER A 29 -39.68 43.68 -9.71
CA SER A 29 -40.22 42.35 -10.04
C SER A 29 -40.10 42.02 -11.52
N SER A 30 -40.25 43.02 -12.40
CA SER A 30 -40.11 42.88 -13.84
C SER A 30 -38.68 42.52 -14.25
N SER A 31 -37.67 43.18 -13.66
CA SER A 31 -36.26 42.89 -13.91
C SER A 31 -35.88 41.47 -13.48
N ARG A 32 -36.35 41.01 -12.31
CA ARG A 32 -36.13 39.62 -11.84
C ARG A 32 -36.74 38.59 -12.77
N THR A 33 -37.97 38.85 -13.25
CA THR A 33 -38.66 37.96 -14.19
C THR A 33 -37.93 37.90 -15.53
N LEU A 34 -37.42 39.03 -16.01
CA LEU A 34 -36.61 39.10 -17.23
C LEU A 34 -35.29 38.34 -17.06
N LEU A 35 -34.59 38.55 -15.95
CA LEU A 35 -33.34 37.87 -15.62
C LEU A 35 -33.53 36.35 -15.61
N LYS A 36 -34.55 35.84 -14.90
CA LYS A 36 -34.90 34.41 -14.87
C LYS A 36 -35.16 33.84 -16.26
N LYS A 37 -35.90 34.54 -17.12
CA LYS A 37 -36.17 34.10 -18.50
C LYS A 37 -34.89 34.05 -19.33
N CYS A 38 -34.02 35.05 -19.20
CA CYS A 38 -32.75 35.12 -19.91
C CYS A 38 -31.83 33.97 -19.49
N LEU A 39 -31.66 33.75 -18.19
CA LEU A 39 -30.84 32.67 -17.64
C LEU A 39 -31.37 31.28 -18.04
N LYS A 40 -32.69 31.05 -18.02
CA LYS A 40 -33.26 29.75 -18.42
C LYS A 40 -32.98 29.44 -19.89
N LYS A 41 -33.10 30.47 -20.73
CA LYS A 41 -32.79 30.34 -22.16
C LYS A 41 -31.31 30.04 -22.39
N LEU A 42 -30.44 30.68 -21.61
CA LEU A 42 -29.00 30.42 -21.65
C LEU A 42 -28.68 28.97 -21.23
N HIS A 43 -29.19 28.53 -20.08
CA HIS A 43 -28.97 27.18 -19.58
C HIS A 43 -29.41 26.11 -20.60
N LEU A 44 -30.61 26.24 -21.17
CA LEU A 44 -31.10 25.33 -22.22
C LEU A 44 -30.23 25.35 -23.48
N SER A 45 -29.64 26.49 -23.83
CA SER A 45 -28.74 26.60 -24.98
C SER A 45 -27.41 25.88 -24.76
N LEU A 46 -26.88 25.92 -23.53
CA LEU A 46 -25.64 25.22 -23.14
C LEU A 46 -25.86 23.70 -23.17
N LEU A 47 -26.96 23.23 -22.58
CA LEU A 47 -27.32 21.80 -22.62
C LEU A 47 -27.54 21.27 -24.04
N ALA A 48 -28.06 22.10 -24.94
CA ALA A 48 -28.29 21.73 -26.34
C ALA A 48 -27.00 21.68 -27.20
N ARG A 49 -25.83 22.03 -26.64
CA ARG A 49 -24.54 22.15 -27.37
C ARG A 49 -24.64 22.95 -28.67
N ASN A 50 -25.48 23.98 -28.68
CA ASN A 50 -25.70 24.79 -29.88
C ASN A 50 -24.47 25.65 -30.19
N SER A 51 -23.85 25.43 -31.34
CA SER A 51 -22.65 26.12 -31.85
C SER A 51 -22.83 27.63 -32.16
N GLN A 52 -24.03 28.20 -31.94
CA GLN A 52 -24.30 29.62 -32.13
C GLN A 52 -23.88 30.51 -30.96
N PHE A 53 -23.35 29.95 -29.86
CA PHE A 53 -22.84 30.72 -28.73
C PHE A 53 -21.36 31.05 -28.93
N SER A 54 -21.08 32.09 -29.71
CA SER A 54 -19.72 32.42 -30.17
C SER A 54 -18.81 33.11 -29.14
N ASN A 55 -19.29 33.42 -27.92
CA ASN A 55 -18.40 33.92 -26.85
C ASN A 55 -19.05 33.84 -25.44
N PRO A 56 -18.79 32.77 -24.66
CA PRO A 56 -19.27 32.66 -23.27
C PRO A 56 -18.56 33.62 -22.30
N SER A 57 -17.41 34.17 -22.68
CA SER A 57 -16.53 35.02 -21.85
C SER A 57 -17.24 36.22 -21.21
N CYS A 58 -18.09 36.93 -21.96
CA CYS A 58 -18.85 38.06 -21.41
C CYS A 58 -19.80 37.63 -20.28
N LEU A 59 -20.41 36.44 -20.38
CA LEU A 59 -21.34 35.94 -19.38
C LEU A 59 -20.65 35.55 -18.07
N LEU A 60 -19.42 35.02 -18.16
CA LEU A 60 -18.62 34.66 -16.98
C LEU A 60 -18.43 35.85 -16.04
N SER A 61 -18.19 37.05 -16.58
CA SER A 61 -18.01 38.28 -15.79
C SER A 61 -19.19 38.65 -14.87
N VAL A 62 -20.37 38.10 -15.14
CA VAL A 62 -21.61 38.42 -14.43
C VAL A 62 -22.03 37.29 -13.48
N LEU A 63 -21.50 36.07 -13.66
CA LEU A 63 -21.84 34.90 -12.85
C LEU A 63 -21.56 35.10 -11.35
N PRO A 64 -20.44 35.69 -10.90
CA PRO A 64 -20.19 35.91 -9.47
C PRO A 64 -21.32 36.70 -8.78
N ILE A 65 -21.81 37.76 -9.43
CA ILE A 65 -22.90 38.61 -8.92
C ILE A 65 -24.22 37.83 -8.87
N LEU A 66 -24.49 37.02 -9.90
CA LEU A 66 -25.72 36.26 -10.00
C LEU A 66 -25.77 35.07 -9.02
N LEU A 67 -24.63 34.41 -8.80
CA LEU A 67 -24.47 33.34 -7.81
C LEU A 67 -24.72 33.85 -6.39
N ARG A 68 -24.27 35.07 -6.08
CA ARG A 68 -24.50 35.74 -4.78
C ARG A 68 -25.88 36.43 -4.69
N SER A 69 -26.79 36.17 -5.62
CA SER A 69 -28.13 36.77 -5.60
C SER A 69 -28.90 36.35 -4.34
N THR A 70 -29.58 37.31 -3.71
CA THR A 70 -30.50 37.05 -2.59
C THR A 70 -31.77 36.30 -3.02
N PHE A 71 -31.98 36.09 -4.33
CA PHE A 71 -33.11 35.38 -4.89
C PHE A 71 -32.70 33.95 -5.27
N PRO A 72 -33.19 32.91 -4.56
CA PRO A 72 -32.73 31.54 -4.76
C PRO A 72 -32.87 31.01 -6.17
N GLU A 73 -33.93 31.40 -6.89
CA GLU A 73 -34.15 30.93 -8.27
C GLU A 73 -33.13 31.49 -9.28
N ILE A 74 -32.57 32.66 -8.99
CA ILE A 74 -31.53 33.28 -9.83
C ILE A 74 -30.20 32.60 -9.49
N ALA A 75 -29.86 32.52 -8.20
CA ALA A 75 -28.63 31.88 -7.75
C ALA A 75 -28.53 30.41 -8.18
N SER A 76 -29.60 29.61 -8.03
CA SER A 76 -29.60 28.20 -8.42
C SER A 76 -29.42 28.02 -9.93
N LEU A 77 -30.11 28.82 -10.72
CA LEU A 77 -30.01 28.76 -12.18
C LEU A 77 -28.64 29.25 -12.68
N SER A 78 -28.02 30.18 -11.96
CA SER A 78 -26.64 30.60 -12.24
C SER A 78 -25.63 29.50 -11.91
N ALA A 79 -25.81 28.75 -10.81
CA ALA A 79 -25.00 27.58 -10.54
C ALA A 79 -25.20 26.48 -11.59
N GLU A 80 -26.44 26.21 -12.02
CA GLU A 80 -26.71 25.28 -13.14
C GLU A 80 -26.01 25.71 -14.44
N ILE A 81 -25.96 27.01 -14.73
CA ILE A 81 -25.22 27.55 -15.89
C ILE A 81 -23.72 27.31 -15.75
N VAL A 82 -23.15 27.49 -14.55
CA VAL A 82 -21.73 27.17 -14.29
C VAL A 82 -21.46 25.71 -14.63
N GLY A 83 -22.22 24.77 -14.05
CA GLY A 83 -22.04 23.34 -14.32
C GLY A 83 -22.21 22.97 -15.80
N ALA A 84 -23.28 23.45 -16.44
CA ALA A 84 -23.51 23.20 -17.86
C ALA A 84 -22.42 23.79 -18.77
N ALA A 85 -21.85 24.94 -18.41
CA ALA A 85 -20.73 25.54 -19.13
C ALA A 85 -19.43 24.74 -18.90
N SER A 86 -19.18 24.27 -17.68
CA SER A 86 -18.04 23.39 -17.34
C SER A 86 -18.05 22.07 -18.12
N LEU A 87 -19.22 21.55 -18.49
CA LEU A 87 -19.35 20.34 -19.32
C LEU A 87 -19.33 20.61 -20.84
N SER A 88 -19.26 21.88 -21.26
CA SER A 88 -19.38 22.24 -22.68
C SER A 88 -18.10 22.00 -23.47
N SER A 89 -16.93 22.27 -22.89
CA SER A 89 -15.60 21.94 -23.43
C SER A 89 -14.53 21.93 -22.32
N PHE A 90 -13.36 21.35 -22.60
CA PHE A 90 -12.22 21.39 -21.67
C PHE A 90 -11.74 22.82 -21.42
N GLU A 91 -11.64 23.64 -22.47
CA GLU A 91 -11.20 25.04 -22.37
C GLU A 91 -12.19 25.86 -21.53
N MET A 92 -13.50 25.64 -21.68
CA MET A 92 -14.50 26.34 -20.87
C MET A 92 -14.42 25.94 -19.39
N ASN A 93 -14.20 24.65 -19.12
CA ASN A 93 -13.99 24.16 -17.78
C ASN A 93 -12.79 24.85 -17.11
N GLU A 94 -11.65 24.90 -17.80
CA GLU A 94 -10.44 25.59 -17.33
C GLU A 94 -10.70 27.08 -17.08
N VAL A 95 -11.33 27.79 -18.02
CA VAL A 95 -11.64 29.22 -17.86
C VAL A 95 -12.51 29.48 -16.62
N ILE A 96 -13.50 28.62 -16.36
CA ILE A 96 -14.33 28.72 -15.16
C ILE A 96 -13.52 28.41 -13.90
N ALA A 97 -12.68 27.38 -13.95
CA ALA A 97 -11.88 26.95 -12.81
C ALA A 97 -10.86 28.02 -12.39
N TYR A 98 -10.24 28.72 -13.33
CA TYR A 98 -9.28 29.80 -13.06
C TYR A 98 -9.92 31.11 -12.58
N ASP A 99 -11.24 31.29 -12.75
CA ASP A 99 -11.94 32.49 -12.27
C ASP A 99 -12.26 32.36 -10.77
N ALA A 100 -11.37 32.89 -9.95
CA ALA A 100 -11.49 32.89 -8.48
C ALA A 100 -12.85 33.45 -8.00
N ALA A 101 -13.38 34.49 -8.65
CA ALA A 101 -14.63 35.09 -8.23
C ALA A 101 -15.83 34.16 -8.48
N ILE A 102 -15.80 33.35 -9.54
CA ILE A 102 -16.81 32.32 -9.79
C ILE A 102 -16.70 31.22 -8.72
N ILE A 103 -15.50 30.71 -8.47
CA ILE A 103 -15.29 29.61 -7.51
C ILE A 103 -15.68 30.03 -6.09
N GLU A 104 -15.24 31.19 -5.60
CA GLU A 104 -15.63 31.70 -4.28
C GLU A 104 -17.15 31.91 -4.17
N SER A 105 -17.78 32.40 -5.23
CA SER A 105 -19.23 32.59 -5.26
C SER A 105 -19.97 31.25 -5.27
N LEU A 106 -19.42 30.24 -5.93
CA LEU A 106 -19.92 28.86 -5.91
C LEU A 106 -19.77 28.24 -4.50
N MET A 107 -18.64 28.45 -3.82
CA MET A 107 -18.42 28.00 -2.44
C MET A 107 -19.39 28.66 -1.47
N SER A 108 -19.69 29.95 -1.65
CA SER A 108 -20.73 30.63 -0.88
C SER A 108 -22.13 30.06 -1.13
N ALA A 109 -22.40 29.62 -2.36
CA ALA A 109 -23.68 29.03 -2.75
C ALA A 109 -23.91 27.64 -2.13
N LEU A 110 -22.84 26.88 -1.82
CA LEU A 110 -22.95 25.58 -1.10
C LEU A 110 -23.65 25.74 0.26
N SER A 111 -23.27 26.77 1.03
CA SER A 111 -23.85 27.08 2.36
C SER A 111 -25.17 27.85 2.30
N CYS A 112 -25.79 27.97 1.14
CA CYS A 112 -27.04 28.71 1.03
C CYS A 112 -28.14 28.03 1.84
N ARG A 113 -28.95 28.83 2.56
CA ARG A 113 -30.14 28.29 3.27
C ARG A 113 -31.16 27.67 2.31
N SER A 114 -31.14 28.04 1.03
CA SER A 114 -32.01 27.45 0.02
C SER A 114 -31.44 26.14 -0.50
N LYS A 115 -32.12 25.03 -0.19
CA LYS A 115 -31.78 23.69 -0.71
C LYS A 115 -31.58 23.68 -2.23
N SER A 116 -32.39 24.41 -2.99
CA SER A 116 -32.28 24.44 -4.47
C SER A 116 -30.95 25.06 -4.95
N VAL A 117 -30.42 26.04 -4.21
CA VAL A 117 -29.16 26.69 -4.54
C VAL A 117 -28.00 25.77 -4.19
N SER A 118 -28.01 25.16 -3.00
CA SER A 118 -26.99 24.21 -2.59
C SER A 118 -26.94 22.97 -3.50
N VAL A 119 -28.09 22.44 -3.94
CA VAL A 119 -28.15 21.33 -4.90
C VAL A 119 -27.51 21.73 -6.23
N ALA A 120 -27.89 22.89 -6.77
CA ALA A 120 -27.32 23.37 -8.03
C ALA A 120 -25.81 23.65 -7.90
N ALA A 121 -25.36 24.17 -6.76
CA ALA A 121 -23.95 24.39 -6.47
C ALA A 121 -23.17 23.07 -6.37
N CYS A 122 -23.70 22.04 -5.69
CA CYS A 122 -23.06 20.72 -5.63
C CYS A 122 -22.92 20.10 -7.02
N ASN A 123 -23.96 20.16 -7.85
CA ASN A 123 -23.91 19.67 -9.23
C ASN A 123 -22.85 20.43 -10.04
N ALA A 124 -22.80 21.76 -9.92
CA ALA A 124 -21.79 22.55 -10.62
C ALA A 124 -20.35 22.23 -10.18
N VAL A 125 -20.13 21.93 -8.89
CA VAL A 125 -18.83 21.46 -8.39
C VAL A 125 -18.48 20.09 -8.98
N LEU A 126 -19.42 19.14 -9.02
CA LEU A 126 -19.23 17.83 -9.64
C LEU A 126 -18.93 17.95 -11.14
N ASP A 127 -19.67 18.81 -11.85
CA ASP A 127 -19.49 19.09 -13.27
C ASP A 127 -18.11 19.71 -13.55
N LEU A 128 -17.67 20.64 -12.72
CA LEU A 128 -16.34 21.23 -12.80
C LEU A 128 -15.23 20.20 -12.51
N SER A 129 -15.49 19.28 -11.58
CA SER A 129 -14.57 18.20 -11.18
C SER A 129 -14.34 17.12 -12.24
N THR A 130 -15.00 17.21 -13.40
CA THR A 130 -14.77 16.27 -14.52
C THR A 130 -13.36 16.36 -15.12
N THR A 131 -12.67 17.49 -14.97
CA THR A 131 -11.29 17.69 -15.43
C THR A 131 -10.30 17.70 -14.26
N SER A 132 -9.02 17.37 -14.50
CA SER A 132 -7.98 17.42 -13.47
C SER A 132 -7.75 18.85 -12.96
N ILE A 133 -7.74 19.84 -13.86
CA ILE A 133 -7.55 21.26 -13.53
C ILE A 133 -8.71 21.77 -12.68
N GLY A 134 -9.95 21.42 -13.03
CA GLY A 134 -11.13 21.77 -12.24
C GLY A 134 -11.06 21.23 -10.81
N ARG A 135 -10.63 19.96 -10.65
CA ARG A 135 -10.43 19.36 -9.31
C ARG A 135 -9.31 20.04 -8.53
N GLN A 136 -8.17 20.28 -9.15
CA GLN A 136 -7.03 20.94 -8.51
C GLN A 136 -7.43 22.32 -7.99
N LEU A 137 -8.04 23.15 -8.84
CA LEU A 137 -8.43 24.51 -8.46
C LEU A 137 -9.53 24.52 -7.40
N LEU A 138 -10.51 23.62 -7.47
CA LEU A 138 -11.49 23.46 -6.39
C LEU A 138 -10.83 23.17 -5.04
N CYS A 139 -9.82 22.30 -5.01
CA CYS A 139 -9.06 22.02 -3.78
C CYS A 139 -8.25 23.24 -3.31
N GLU A 140 -7.63 24.00 -4.22
CA GLU A 140 -6.90 25.25 -3.88
C GLU A 140 -7.83 26.30 -3.25
N PHE A 141 -9.11 26.32 -3.60
CA PHE A 141 -10.14 27.19 -3.01
C PHE A 141 -10.87 26.57 -1.80
N SER A 142 -10.29 25.56 -1.16
CA SER A 142 -10.85 24.85 0.01
C SER A 142 -12.27 24.30 -0.18
N ALA A 143 -12.62 23.90 -1.41
CA ALA A 143 -13.94 23.34 -1.70
C ALA A 143 -14.17 22.02 -0.97
N MET A 144 -13.11 21.22 -0.80
CA MET A 144 -13.16 19.92 -0.13
C MET A 144 -13.56 20.09 1.35
N GLU A 145 -12.84 20.93 2.10
CA GLU A 145 -13.10 21.22 3.51
C GLU A 145 -14.50 21.80 3.69
N LYS A 146 -14.91 22.64 2.73
CA LYS A 146 -16.24 23.24 2.74
C LYS A 146 -17.34 22.18 2.57
N LEU A 147 -17.20 21.28 1.61
CA LEU A 147 -18.15 20.19 1.37
C LEU A 147 -18.22 19.23 2.56
N MET A 148 -17.06 18.85 3.11
CA MET A 148 -16.98 18.04 4.33
C MET A 148 -17.74 18.70 5.47
N PHE A 149 -17.53 20.00 5.70
CA PHE A 149 -18.21 20.75 6.75
C PHE A 149 -19.75 20.79 6.55
N GLU A 150 -20.23 21.05 5.33
CA GLU A 150 -21.67 21.06 5.03
C GLU A 150 -22.31 19.66 5.08
N PHE A 151 -21.52 18.60 4.87
CA PHE A 151 -21.98 17.22 4.99
C PHE A 151 -22.19 16.77 6.45
N LEU A 152 -21.33 17.19 7.38
CA LEU A 152 -21.36 16.70 8.77
C LEU A 152 -22.75 16.80 9.45
N PRO A 153 -23.50 17.91 9.34
CA PRO A 153 -24.83 18.02 9.96
C PRO A 153 -25.87 17.01 9.43
N VAL A 154 -25.67 16.46 8.22
CA VAL A 154 -26.60 15.54 7.56
C VAL A 154 -26.10 14.08 7.52
N ALA A 155 -24.83 13.84 7.89
CA ALA A 155 -24.15 12.55 7.81
C ALA A 155 -24.87 11.40 8.52
N ASP A 156 -25.42 11.66 9.72
CA ASP A 156 -26.16 10.66 10.49
C ASP A 156 -27.43 10.18 9.79
N CYS A 157 -28.06 11.05 9.00
CA CYS A 157 -29.28 10.71 8.28
C CYS A 157 -28.98 9.77 7.09
N LEU A 158 -27.89 10.03 6.35
CA LEU A 158 -27.42 9.10 5.30
C LEU A 158 -27.05 7.75 5.90
N THR A 159 -26.29 7.76 7.00
CA THR A 159 -25.84 6.53 7.66
C THR A 159 -27.01 5.65 8.06
N ARG A 160 -28.16 6.22 8.46
CA ARG A 160 -29.36 5.45 8.83
C ARG A 160 -30.08 4.84 7.62
N THR A 161 -30.01 5.48 6.46
CA THR A 161 -30.84 5.16 5.28
C THR A 161 -30.09 4.45 4.15
N ILE A 162 -28.77 4.26 4.30
CA ILE A 162 -27.89 3.64 3.31
C ILE A 162 -28.21 2.16 3.07
N SER A 163 -28.29 1.79 1.79
CA SER A 163 -28.48 0.40 1.34
C SER A 163 -27.73 0.13 0.05
N LEU A 164 -27.30 -1.12 -0.12
CA LEU A 164 -26.64 -1.60 -1.32
C LEU A 164 -27.66 -2.32 -2.20
N HIS A 165 -27.73 -1.93 -3.47
CA HIS A 165 -28.62 -2.53 -4.45
C HIS A 165 -27.83 -3.10 -5.61
N SER A 166 -28.05 -4.38 -5.93
CA SER A 166 -27.59 -4.93 -7.20
C SER A 166 -28.49 -4.39 -8.32
N THR A 167 -27.89 -3.81 -9.35
CA THR A 167 -28.62 -3.46 -10.57
C THR A 167 -28.29 -4.43 -11.68
N GLU A 168 -29.26 -5.27 -12.09
CA GLU A 168 -29.18 -6.06 -13.31
C GLU A 168 -29.37 -5.14 -14.53
N LYS A 169 -28.26 -4.61 -15.06
CA LYS A 169 -28.24 -3.98 -16.39
C LYS A 169 -27.07 -4.52 -17.20
N GLY A 170 -27.32 -5.60 -17.94
CA GLY A 170 -26.34 -6.26 -18.81
C GLY A 170 -25.52 -7.35 -18.11
N ASN A 171 -24.45 -7.83 -18.76
CA ASN A 171 -23.56 -8.90 -18.28
C ASN A 171 -22.69 -8.52 -17.06
N SER A 172 -22.95 -7.39 -16.38
CA SER A 172 -22.14 -6.95 -15.24
C SER A 172 -23.01 -6.54 -14.04
N ASN A 173 -22.92 -7.32 -12.97
CA ASN A 173 -23.53 -7.02 -11.68
C ASN A 173 -22.77 -5.88 -11.01
N HIS A 174 -23.27 -4.65 -11.13
CA HIS A 174 -22.74 -3.51 -10.39
C HIS A 174 -23.66 -3.20 -9.21
N ALA A 175 -23.09 -3.23 -8.01
CA ALA A 175 -23.79 -2.81 -6.81
C ALA A 175 -23.73 -1.27 -6.67
N ARG A 176 -24.87 -0.63 -6.41
CA ARG A 176 -24.98 0.82 -6.22
C ARG A 176 -25.43 1.15 -4.81
N ILE A 177 -24.88 2.24 -4.26
CA ILE A 177 -25.28 2.76 -2.96
C ILE A 177 -26.54 3.62 -3.14
N GLY A 178 -27.61 3.25 -2.44
CA GLY A 178 -28.88 3.95 -2.40
C GLY A 178 -29.16 4.54 -1.02
N PHE A 179 -29.89 5.66 -0.99
CA PHE A 179 -30.32 6.34 0.23
C PHE A 179 -31.81 6.67 0.18
N MET A 180 -32.54 6.42 1.27
CA MET A 180 -33.94 6.84 1.44
C MET A 180 -34.04 8.28 1.96
N ILE A 181 -33.48 9.25 1.23
CA ILE A 181 -33.44 10.66 1.64
C ILE A 181 -33.49 11.61 0.43
N ASP A 182 -33.67 12.91 0.68
CA ASP A 182 -33.50 13.99 -0.30
C ASP A 182 -32.14 13.89 -1.02
N GLY A 183 -32.03 14.40 -2.26
CA GLY A 183 -30.78 14.30 -3.03
C GLY A 183 -29.60 15.13 -2.52
N LEU A 184 -29.82 16.23 -1.79
CA LEU A 184 -28.75 17.15 -1.39
C LEU A 184 -27.66 16.50 -0.51
N PRO A 185 -27.99 15.76 0.57
CA PRO A 185 -26.97 15.10 1.38
C PRO A 185 -26.14 14.08 0.59
N VAL A 186 -26.74 13.41 -0.40
CA VAL A 186 -26.02 12.48 -1.29
C VAL A 186 -25.08 13.23 -2.22
N LEU A 187 -25.51 14.37 -2.78
CA LEU A 187 -24.64 15.20 -3.63
C LEU A 187 -23.45 15.79 -2.86
N LEU A 188 -23.63 16.17 -1.59
CA LEU A 188 -22.53 16.63 -0.73
C LEU A 188 -21.50 15.52 -0.51
N LEU A 189 -21.96 14.30 -0.25
CA LEU A 189 -21.11 13.12 -0.14
C LEU A 189 -20.37 12.85 -1.46
N ASP A 190 -21.09 12.81 -2.58
CA ASP A 190 -20.54 12.52 -3.90
C ASP A 190 -19.45 13.54 -4.28
N ALA A 191 -19.71 14.84 -4.06
CA ALA A 191 -18.75 15.90 -4.33
C ALA A 191 -17.52 15.80 -3.41
N SER A 192 -17.71 15.51 -2.12
CA SER A 192 -16.60 15.34 -1.18
C SER A 192 -15.68 14.19 -1.59
N ILE A 193 -16.25 13.01 -1.85
CA ILE A 193 -15.50 11.80 -2.22
C ILE A 193 -14.78 11.99 -3.57
N THR A 194 -15.43 12.64 -4.54
CA THR A 194 -14.82 12.92 -5.85
C THR A 194 -13.55 13.77 -5.72
N LEU A 195 -13.57 14.80 -4.87
CA LEU A 195 -12.40 15.66 -4.64
C LEU A 195 -11.32 14.93 -3.82
N ILE A 196 -11.69 14.26 -2.71
CA ILE A 196 -10.75 13.51 -1.86
C ILE A 196 -9.98 12.47 -2.68
N ASN A 197 -10.67 11.69 -3.51
CA ASN A 197 -10.04 10.65 -4.34
C ASN A 197 -9.20 11.21 -5.50
N SER A 198 -9.19 12.53 -5.68
CA SER A 198 -8.41 13.21 -6.71
C SER A 198 -7.27 14.05 -6.14
N CYS A 199 -7.20 14.22 -4.82
CA CYS A 199 -6.15 15.00 -4.17
C CYS A 199 -4.78 14.31 -4.26
N ASP A 200 -3.73 15.13 -4.31
CA ASP A 200 -2.37 14.71 -4.00
C ASP A 200 -2.12 14.69 -2.48
N MET A 201 -0.93 14.25 -2.07
CA MET A 201 -0.57 14.16 -0.65
C MET A 201 -0.57 15.52 0.05
N LEU A 202 -0.08 16.58 -0.61
CA LEU A 202 -0.01 17.92 -0.01
C LEU A 202 -1.42 18.46 0.24
N GLN A 203 -2.34 18.29 -0.70
CA GLN A 203 -3.74 18.70 -0.56
C GLN A 203 -4.46 17.94 0.56
N LEU A 204 -4.17 16.64 0.73
CA LEU A 204 -4.74 15.85 1.84
C LEU A 204 -4.20 16.33 3.21
N GLU A 205 -2.91 16.66 3.29
CA GLU A 205 -2.28 17.19 4.52
C GLU A 205 -2.82 18.56 4.94
N MET A 206 -3.36 19.34 4.00
CA MET A 206 -3.98 20.65 4.28
C MET A 206 -5.36 20.55 4.96
N ILE A 207 -6.00 19.37 4.96
CA ILE A 207 -7.30 19.17 5.60
C ILE A 207 -7.16 19.31 7.12
N PRO A 208 -7.97 20.14 7.80
CA PRO A 208 -7.93 20.24 9.26
C PRO A 208 -8.15 18.88 9.92
N VAL A 209 -7.21 18.43 10.76
CA VAL A 209 -7.20 17.08 11.39
C VAL A 209 -8.56 16.72 12.00
N LYS A 210 -9.13 17.60 12.82
CA LYS A 210 -10.43 17.36 13.49
C LYS A 210 -11.60 17.22 12.50
N LEU A 211 -11.55 17.96 11.38
CA LEU A 211 -12.56 17.85 10.32
C LEU A 211 -12.44 16.48 9.63
N SER A 212 -11.21 16.08 9.29
CA SER A 212 -10.91 14.77 8.70
C SER A 212 -11.37 13.63 9.61
N GLU A 213 -10.96 13.62 10.90
CA GLU A 213 -11.34 12.58 11.87
C GLU A 213 -12.86 12.43 12.01
N THR A 214 -13.58 13.55 12.12
CA THR A 214 -15.04 13.53 12.25
C THR A 214 -15.70 12.99 10.98
N PHE A 215 -15.21 13.42 9.81
CA PHE A 215 -15.73 12.97 8.52
C PHE A 215 -15.46 11.48 8.28
N VAL A 216 -14.22 11.02 8.53
CA VAL A 216 -13.82 9.61 8.47
C VAL A 216 -14.68 8.74 9.37
N SER A 217 -14.99 9.18 10.60
CA SER A 217 -15.87 8.45 11.51
C SER A 217 -17.25 8.16 10.89
N HIS A 218 -17.84 9.13 10.19
CA HIS A 218 -19.09 8.93 9.47
C HIS A 218 -18.93 8.01 8.26
N LEU A 219 -17.87 8.17 7.47
CA LEU A 219 -17.58 7.29 6.34
C LEU A 219 -17.38 5.84 6.78
N LYS A 220 -16.65 5.58 7.87
CA LYS A 220 -16.45 4.25 8.45
C LYS A 220 -17.78 3.62 8.89
N ARG A 221 -18.69 4.39 9.50
CA ARG A 221 -20.03 3.89 9.85
C ARG A 221 -20.87 3.51 8.63
N MET A 222 -20.77 4.28 7.54
CA MET A 222 -21.42 3.96 6.28
C MET A 222 -20.78 2.71 5.65
N TRP A 223 -19.45 2.65 5.62
CA TRP A 223 -18.66 1.54 5.13
C TRP A 223 -19.06 0.20 5.76
N VAL A 224 -19.12 0.14 7.10
CA VAL A 224 -19.54 -1.09 7.82
C VAL A 224 -20.91 -1.58 7.36
N LYS A 225 -21.88 -0.68 7.14
CA LYS A 225 -23.23 -1.06 6.69
C LYS A 225 -23.24 -1.62 5.28
N VAL A 226 -22.60 -0.92 4.34
CA VAL A 226 -22.61 -1.32 2.92
C VAL A 226 -21.79 -2.59 2.72
N ARG A 227 -20.64 -2.70 3.39
CA ARG A 227 -19.79 -3.90 3.38
C ARG A 227 -20.53 -5.12 3.91
N ASN A 228 -21.25 -5.00 5.01
CA ASN A 228 -22.04 -6.12 5.54
C ASN A 228 -23.13 -6.57 4.56
N GLN A 229 -23.79 -5.62 3.88
CA GLN A 229 -24.78 -5.97 2.85
C GLN A 229 -24.14 -6.60 1.60
N MET A 230 -22.91 -6.23 1.26
CA MET A 230 -22.14 -6.84 0.17
C MET A 230 -21.78 -8.30 0.48
N LEU A 231 -21.27 -8.57 1.68
CA LEU A 231 -20.79 -9.91 2.07
C LEU A 231 -21.93 -10.89 2.36
N TRP A 232 -23.03 -10.41 2.94
CA TRP A 232 -24.11 -11.26 3.49
C TRP A 232 -25.43 -11.15 2.73
N GLY A 233 -25.49 -10.30 1.70
CA GLY A 233 -26.74 -9.90 1.07
C GLY A 233 -27.46 -8.81 1.86
N SER A 234 -28.39 -8.11 1.21
CA SER A 234 -29.27 -7.20 1.93
C SER A 234 -30.25 -8.00 2.77
N ASP A 235 -30.47 -7.60 4.03
CA ASP A 235 -31.68 -7.97 4.76
C ASP A 235 -32.85 -7.46 3.91
N ALA A 236 -33.42 -8.35 3.11
CA ALA A 236 -34.51 -8.07 2.19
C ALA A 236 -35.83 -7.88 2.98
N GLY A 237 -35.85 -6.89 3.88
CA GLY A 237 -37.06 -6.17 4.21
C GLY A 237 -37.34 -5.24 3.04
N GLY A 238 -38.16 -5.69 2.08
CA GLY A 238 -38.59 -4.91 0.93
C GLY A 238 -39.33 -3.64 1.36
N SER A 239 -38.60 -2.58 1.70
CA SER A 239 -39.17 -1.25 1.82
C SER A 239 -39.37 -0.70 0.41
N GLN A 240 -40.63 -0.61 -0.02
CA GLN A 240 -41.08 0.14 -1.21
C GLN A 240 -40.83 1.65 -0.99
N GLY A 241 -39.57 2.05 -0.84
CA GLY A 241 -39.12 3.43 -0.69
C GLY A 241 -38.55 3.97 -2.00
N ARG A 242 -38.68 5.29 -2.23
CA ARG A 242 -38.01 5.96 -3.34
C ARG A 242 -36.55 6.21 -2.95
N TYR A 243 -35.62 5.48 -3.56
CA TYR A 243 -34.18 5.64 -3.31
C TYR A 243 -33.57 6.72 -4.20
N TYR A 244 -32.65 7.49 -3.62
CA TYR A 244 -31.69 8.31 -4.37
C TYR A 244 -30.38 7.53 -4.47
N TYR A 245 -29.94 7.25 -5.70
CA TYR A 245 -28.71 6.50 -5.95
C TYR A 245 -27.53 7.45 -6.08
N SER A 246 -26.49 7.17 -5.32
CA SER A 246 -25.21 7.88 -5.42
C SER A 246 -24.48 7.49 -6.71
N ASN A 247 -23.62 8.41 -7.18
CA ASN A 247 -22.67 8.14 -8.25
C ASN A 247 -21.36 7.52 -7.74
N VAL A 248 -21.08 7.66 -6.44
CA VAL A 248 -19.96 7.04 -5.74
C VAL A 248 -20.20 5.54 -5.60
N LYS A 249 -19.19 4.76 -5.99
CA LYS A 249 -19.18 3.30 -5.85
C LYS A 249 -18.59 2.89 -4.50
N LEU A 250 -18.68 1.59 -4.21
CA LEU A 250 -18.17 1.02 -2.96
C LEU A 250 -16.65 1.22 -2.79
N HIS A 251 -15.88 1.03 -3.88
CA HIS A 251 -14.43 1.25 -3.86
C HIS A 251 -14.06 2.72 -3.72
N ASP A 252 -14.85 3.65 -4.26
CA ASP A 252 -14.61 5.09 -4.10
C ASP A 252 -14.73 5.49 -2.62
N LEU A 253 -15.71 4.93 -1.90
CA LEU A 253 -15.87 5.10 -0.45
C LEU A 253 -14.68 4.50 0.32
N ALA A 254 -14.23 3.30 -0.06
CA ALA A 254 -13.06 2.68 0.55
C ALA A 254 -11.79 3.52 0.31
N GLU A 255 -11.58 4.00 -0.91
CA GLU A 255 -10.44 4.84 -1.27
C GLU A 255 -10.42 6.15 -0.48
N SER A 256 -11.58 6.81 -0.30
CA SER A 256 -11.67 8.01 0.53
C SER A 256 -11.28 7.75 1.99
N ILE A 257 -11.75 6.63 2.57
CA ILE A 257 -11.38 6.25 3.94
C ILE A 257 -9.87 5.97 4.03
N PHE A 258 -9.33 5.23 3.07
CA PHE A 258 -7.92 4.89 2.98
C PHE A 258 -7.05 6.15 2.89
N ARG A 259 -7.36 7.06 1.95
CA ARG A 259 -6.62 8.32 1.71
C ARG A 259 -6.60 9.23 2.93
N LEU A 260 -7.75 9.39 3.60
CA LEU A 260 -7.84 10.24 4.79
C LEU A 260 -7.18 9.62 6.03
N CYS A 261 -6.79 8.34 5.98
CA CYS A 261 -6.16 7.62 7.08
C CYS A 261 -4.67 7.27 6.83
N LEU A 262 -4.05 7.79 5.77
CA LEU A 262 -2.65 7.47 5.43
C LEU A 262 -1.66 7.86 6.54
N ASP A 263 -1.88 9.01 7.17
CA ASP A 263 -1.09 9.50 8.29
C ASP A 263 -2.00 9.83 9.48
N PRO A 264 -2.26 8.86 10.39
CA PRO A 264 -3.05 9.10 11.58
C PRO A 264 -2.22 9.99 12.51
N GLY A 265 -2.34 11.31 12.35
CA GLY A 265 -1.50 12.31 13.01
C GLY A 265 -1.26 11.99 14.50
N GLN A 266 0.02 11.86 14.89
CA GLN A 266 0.59 11.74 16.25
C GLN A 266 -0.10 10.86 17.33
N HIS A 267 -1.19 10.15 17.02
CA HIS A 267 -2.01 9.40 17.98
C HIS A 267 -2.02 7.89 17.68
N SER A 268 -1.03 7.40 16.94
CA SER A 268 -0.69 5.97 16.92
C SER A 268 -0.25 5.54 18.32
N THR A 269 -0.86 4.48 18.84
CA THR A 269 -0.49 3.85 20.11
C THR A 269 0.98 3.44 20.05
N THR A 270 1.85 4.25 20.63
CA THR A 270 3.28 3.96 20.72
C THR A 270 3.47 2.83 21.73
N CYS A 271 3.39 1.58 21.28
CA CYS A 271 4.10 0.52 21.98
C CYS A 271 5.58 0.92 21.94
N SER A 272 6.20 1.08 23.11
CA SER A 272 7.61 1.45 23.13
C SER A 272 8.42 0.32 22.51
N LEU A 273 9.38 0.65 21.65
CA LEU A 273 10.29 -0.32 21.03
C LEU A 273 10.94 -1.24 22.09
N GLU A 274 11.21 -0.69 23.27
CA GLU A 274 11.68 -1.41 24.46
C GLU A 274 10.73 -2.51 24.93
N MET A 275 9.42 -2.26 24.88
CA MET A 275 8.41 -3.26 25.24
C MET A 275 8.41 -4.42 24.23
N ILE A 276 8.52 -4.15 22.93
CA ILE A 276 8.60 -5.19 21.90
C ILE A 276 9.90 -6.00 22.06
N LYS A 277 11.03 -5.31 22.22
CA LYS A 277 12.34 -5.95 22.46
C LYS A 277 12.27 -6.85 23.70
N ARG A 278 11.70 -6.34 24.80
CA ARG A 278 11.54 -7.06 26.07
C ARG A 278 10.65 -8.29 25.93
N ASN A 279 9.52 -8.15 25.24
CA ASN A 279 8.53 -9.22 25.13
C ASN A 279 9.03 -10.39 24.25
N ILE A 280 9.88 -10.11 23.26
CA ILE A 280 10.45 -11.16 22.39
C ILE A 280 11.75 -11.73 22.97
N PHE A 281 12.69 -10.88 23.39
CA PHE A 281 14.06 -11.29 23.74
C PHE A 281 14.32 -11.33 25.25
N GLY A 282 13.37 -10.90 26.08
CA GLY A 282 13.51 -10.86 27.54
C GLY A 282 13.98 -9.52 28.10
N PRO A 283 14.07 -9.38 29.44
CA PRO A 283 14.19 -8.10 30.13
C PRO A 283 15.57 -7.44 30.07
N THR A 284 16.62 -8.13 29.63
CA THR A 284 17.97 -7.55 29.54
C THR A 284 18.38 -7.34 28.09
N ASN A 285 18.91 -6.16 27.78
CA ASN A 285 19.39 -5.82 26.44
C ASN A 285 20.31 -6.90 25.85
N SER A 286 21.19 -7.45 26.70
CA SER A 286 22.18 -8.47 26.35
C SER A 286 21.62 -9.68 25.59
N TYR A 287 20.34 -10.05 25.79
CA TYR A 287 19.74 -11.18 25.07
C TYR A 287 19.56 -10.88 23.59
N PHE A 288 19.14 -9.65 23.24
CA PHE A 288 18.99 -9.26 21.84
C PHE A 288 20.36 -9.18 21.15
N GLU A 289 21.35 -8.56 21.78
CA GLU A 289 22.68 -8.49 21.18
C GLU A 289 23.32 -9.89 21.06
N HIS A 290 23.13 -10.76 22.05
CA HIS A 290 23.51 -12.17 21.95
C HIS A 290 22.75 -12.91 20.84
N PHE A 291 21.45 -12.61 20.66
CA PHE A 291 20.64 -13.18 19.60
C PHE A 291 21.19 -12.80 18.21
N VAL A 292 21.41 -11.51 17.98
CA VAL A 292 21.93 -10.97 16.71
C VAL A 292 23.31 -11.53 16.40
N LEU A 293 24.18 -11.71 17.40
CA LEU A 293 25.53 -12.21 17.18
C LEU A 293 25.62 -13.71 16.91
N ASN A 294 24.70 -14.52 17.45
CA ASN A 294 24.85 -15.99 17.46
C ASN A 294 23.78 -16.75 16.66
N TYR A 295 22.66 -16.10 16.31
CA TYR A 295 21.51 -16.79 15.70
C TYR A 295 20.98 -16.10 14.45
N TRP A 296 20.99 -14.75 14.39
CA TRP A 296 20.45 -13.99 13.25
C TRP A 296 21.05 -14.45 11.91
N GLU A 297 20.18 -14.87 10.99
CA GLU A 297 20.48 -15.46 9.67
C GLU A 297 21.28 -16.77 9.66
N ASP A 298 21.65 -17.28 10.83
CA ASP A 298 22.63 -18.35 10.97
C ASP A 298 22.03 -19.64 11.57
N SER A 299 21.18 -19.56 12.61
CA SER A 299 20.65 -20.78 13.27
C SER A 299 19.30 -20.60 13.94
N PRO A 300 18.43 -21.64 13.95
CA PRO A 300 17.15 -21.59 14.64
C PRO A 300 17.33 -21.48 16.15
N PHE A 301 16.44 -20.73 16.80
CA PHE A 301 16.51 -20.42 18.23
C PHE A 301 15.12 -20.43 18.86
N LEU A 302 14.96 -21.15 19.98
CA LEU A 302 13.70 -21.24 20.71
C LEU A 302 13.75 -20.34 21.94
N LEU A 303 12.85 -19.36 21.98
CA LEU A 303 12.57 -18.50 23.13
C LEU A 303 11.36 -19.10 23.86
N ARG A 304 11.56 -19.53 25.11
CA ARG A 304 10.47 -20.09 25.93
C ARG A 304 9.63 -18.99 26.54
N GLY A 305 8.31 -19.17 26.53
CA GLY A 305 7.39 -18.27 27.23
C GLY A 305 7.58 -18.29 28.76
N PRO A 306 7.12 -17.25 29.48
CA PRO A 306 7.22 -17.22 30.94
C PRO A 306 6.47 -18.39 31.58
N SER A 307 7.13 -19.08 32.53
CA SER A 307 6.63 -20.28 33.20
C SER A 307 5.58 -20.03 34.30
N ASN A 308 5.39 -18.76 34.70
CA ASN A 308 4.40 -18.35 35.69
C ASN A 308 3.32 -17.54 34.96
N GLY A 309 2.05 -17.92 35.16
CA GLY A 309 0.89 -17.56 34.33
C GLY A 309 0.80 -16.12 33.82
N LEU A 310 0.15 -15.99 32.67
CA LEU A 310 -0.18 -14.82 31.83
C LEU A 310 -0.84 -13.60 32.56
N ASN A 311 -0.37 -13.23 33.75
CA ASN A 311 -0.95 -12.16 34.58
C ASN A 311 -0.26 -10.80 34.38
N ASP A 312 0.76 -10.69 33.53
CA ASP A 312 1.26 -9.38 33.12
C ASP A 312 0.50 -8.93 31.86
N HIS A 313 -0.42 -7.98 32.02
CA HIS A 313 -1.29 -7.43 30.97
C HIS A 313 -0.52 -6.63 29.88
N GLY A 314 0.79 -6.85 29.76
CA GLY A 314 1.69 -6.21 28.81
C GLY A 314 2.33 -7.15 27.77
N ASP A 315 2.08 -8.46 27.81
CA ASP A 315 2.67 -9.39 26.85
C ASP A 315 1.84 -9.51 25.56
N PHE A 316 2.49 -9.54 24.40
CA PHE A 316 1.80 -9.65 23.10
C PHE A 316 0.92 -10.91 23.03
N VAL A 317 1.42 -12.04 23.55
CA VAL A 317 0.70 -13.31 23.56
C VAL A 317 -0.52 -13.24 24.48
N SER A 318 -0.46 -12.50 25.58
CA SER A 318 -1.59 -12.37 26.50
C SER A 318 -2.74 -11.59 25.90
N PHE A 319 -2.47 -10.59 25.06
CA PHE A 319 -3.53 -9.94 24.30
C PHE A 319 -4.23 -10.90 23.31
N PHE A 320 -3.46 -11.68 22.55
CA PHE A 320 -4.06 -12.66 21.65
C PHE A 320 -4.88 -13.68 22.43
N TYR A 321 -4.36 -14.12 23.57
CA TYR A 321 -5.06 -14.99 24.48
C TYR A 321 -6.38 -14.37 24.98
N GLU A 322 -6.39 -13.11 25.41
CA GLU A 322 -7.60 -12.38 25.81
C GLU A 322 -8.61 -12.26 24.65
N TYR A 323 -8.14 -11.93 23.45
CA TYR A 323 -9.00 -11.86 22.26
C TYR A 323 -9.61 -13.22 21.92
N LEU A 324 -8.81 -14.28 21.89
CA LEU A 324 -9.27 -15.65 21.64
C LEU A 324 -10.25 -16.10 22.73
N SER A 325 -9.93 -15.85 24.00
CA SER A 325 -10.77 -16.16 25.16
C SER A 325 -12.12 -15.44 25.11
N SER A 326 -12.15 -14.18 24.64
CA SER A 326 -13.39 -13.39 24.54
C SER A 326 -14.34 -13.91 23.45
N LYS A 327 -13.82 -14.60 22.44
CA LYS A 327 -14.58 -15.09 21.28
C LYS A 327 -15.06 -16.54 21.45
N GLY A 328 -14.64 -17.24 22.50
CA GLY A 328 -15.05 -18.62 22.79
C GLY A 328 -14.31 -19.66 21.94
N SER A 329 -15.06 -20.45 21.17
CA SER A 329 -14.52 -21.55 20.37
C SER A 329 -13.59 -21.10 19.22
N VAL A 330 -12.70 -21.99 18.77
CA VAL A 330 -11.90 -21.78 17.54
C VAL A 330 -12.79 -21.49 16.33
N ASP A 331 -13.95 -22.14 16.25
CA ASP A 331 -14.92 -21.93 15.16
C ASP A 331 -15.45 -20.49 15.12
N SER A 332 -15.76 -19.90 16.28
CA SER A 332 -16.26 -18.52 16.37
C SER A 332 -15.16 -17.48 16.09
N ILE A 333 -13.91 -17.78 16.44
CA ILE A 333 -12.76 -16.94 16.08
C ILE A 333 -12.58 -16.92 14.56
N LEU A 334 -12.53 -18.10 13.94
CA LEU A 334 -12.33 -18.23 12.49
C LEU A 334 -13.48 -17.59 11.71
N LEU A 335 -14.72 -17.83 12.13
CA LEU A 335 -15.90 -17.19 11.57
C LEU A 335 -15.83 -15.67 11.73
N SER A 336 -15.42 -15.15 12.89
CA SER A 336 -15.26 -13.70 13.08
C SER A 336 -14.26 -13.13 12.07
N MET A 337 -13.08 -13.72 11.94
CA MET A 337 -12.01 -13.23 11.05
C MET A 337 -12.42 -13.26 9.57
N LEU A 338 -12.89 -14.42 9.07
CA LEU A 338 -13.27 -14.60 7.67
C LEU A 338 -14.46 -13.72 7.26
N ARG A 339 -15.27 -13.26 8.21
CA ARG A 339 -16.42 -12.39 7.96
C ARG A 339 -16.12 -10.90 7.99
N THR A 340 -15.05 -10.49 8.67
CA THR A 340 -14.74 -9.07 8.91
C THR A 340 -13.70 -8.50 7.97
N PHE A 341 -12.83 -9.35 7.44
CA PHE A 341 -11.65 -8.96 6.68
C PHE A 341 -11.96 -8.64 5.21
N VAL A 342 -11.25 -7.66 4.65
CA VAL A 342 -11.31 -7.27 3.24
C VAL A 342 -10.04 -7.72 2.51
N SER A 343 -10.03 -7.72 1.18
CA SER A 343 -8.81 -8.01 0.43
C SER A 343 -7.71 -6.99 0.73
N CYS A 344 -6.47 -7.46 0.87
CA CYS A 344 -5.26 -6.65 1.00
C CYS A 344 -4.36 -6.89 -0.24
N PRO A 345 -4.56 -6.15 -1.34
CA PRO A 345 -3.74 -6.30 -2.54
C PRO A 345 -2.25 -6.05 -2.26
N PRO A 346 -1.33 -6.87 -2.80
CA PRO A 346 0.10 -6.67 -2.57
C PRO A 346 0.56 -5.33 -3.14
N ILE A 347 1.43 -4.65 -2.39
CA ILE A 347 2.16 -3.47 -2.86
C ILE A 347 3.51 -3.90 -3.42
N ALA A 348 3.93 -3.36 -4.56
CA ALA A 348 5.21 -3.71 -5.16
C ALA A 348 6.39 -3.30 -4.26
N SER A 349 7.45 -4.12 -4.23
CA SER A 349 8.67 -3.86 -3.45
C SER A 349 9.22 -2.44 -3.67
N GLU A 350 9.32 -2.01 -4.92
CA GLU A 350 9.90 -0.71 -5.29
C GLU A 350 8.90 0.46 -5.30
N GLU A 351 7.65 0.22 -4.92
CA GLU A 351 6.65 1.30 -4.88
C GLU A 351 6.89 2.22 -3.68
N LEU A 352 7.16 3.49 -3.98
CA LEU A 352 7.38 4.57 -3.02
C LEU A 352 6.29 5.65 -3.05
N ASP A 353 5.37 5.62 -4.02
CA ASP A 353 4.21 6.51 -4.11
C ASP A 353 2.92 5.73 -3.83
N ILE A 354 2.34 5.93 -2.65
CA ILE A 354 1.09 5.27 -2.26
C ILE A 354 -0.09 5.64 -3.18
N LEU A 355 -0.06 6.81 -3.82
CA LEU A 355 -1.11 7.22 -4.76
C LEU A 355 -0.98 6.53 -6.12
N SER A 356 0.23 6.09 -6.49
CA SER A 356 0.45 5.21 -7.65
C SER A 356 -0.21 3.86 -7.42
N PHE A 357 0.04 3.22 -6.25
CA PHE A 357 -0.66 2.01 -5.82
C PHE A 357 -2.19 2.14 -5.90
N LEU A 358 -2.77 3.22 -5.37
CA LEU A 358 -4.23 3.42 -5.39
C LEU A 358 -4.81 3.49 -6.82
N LYS A 359 -4.03 3.99 -7.79
CA LYS A 359 -4.45 3.99 -9.20
C LYS A 359 -4.46 2.57 -9.78
N GLU A 360 -3.52 1.72 -9.39
CA GLU A 360 -3.45 0.32 -9.82
C GLU A 360 -4.62 -0.51 -9.27
N VAL A 361 -5.03 -0.24 -8.02
CA VAL A 361 -6.09 -1.01 -7.33
C VAL A 361 -7.47 -0.35 -7.33
N LYS A 362 -7.68 0.68 -8.14
CA LYS A 362 -8.87 1.58 -8.10
C LYS A 362 -10.22 0.88 -7.96
N ASP A 363 -10.42 -0.25 -8.64
CA ASP A 363 -11.67 -1.02 -8.61
C ASP A 363 -11.64 -2.24 -7.66
N GLY A 364 -10.50 -2.55 -7.05
CA GLY A 364 -10.29 -3.71 -6.16
C GLY A 364 -10.30 -3.38 -4.66
N LEU A 365 -10.17 -2.11 -4.29
CA LEU A 365 -10.07 -1.71 -2.88
C LEU A 365 -11.39 -1.94 -2.13
N GLY A 366 -11.30 -2.65 -1.00
CA GLY A 366 -12.46 -2.96 -0.16
C GLY A 366 -13.29 -4.18 -0.62
N CYS A 367 -12.82 -4.92 -1.62
CA CYS A 367 -13.39 -6.22 -2.00
C CYS A 367 -13.33 -7.24 -0.83
N PRO A 368 -14.18 -8.29 -0.85
CA PRO A 368 -14.01 -9.43 0.07
C PRO A 368 -12.62 -10.04 -0.05
N MET A 369 -12.17 -10.78 0.96
CA MET A 369 -10.90 -11.51 0.89
C MET A 369 -10.80 -12.37 -0.36
N GLU A 370 -9.61 -12.43 -0.95
CA GLU A 370 -9.33 -13.25 -2.13
C GLU A 370 -8.56 -14.52 -1.76
N TYR A 371 -9.03 -15.66 -2.27
CA TYR A 371 -8.34 -16.94 -2.09
C TYR A 371 -7.02 -16.95 -2.87
N GLY A 372 -5.96 -17.47 -2.25
CA GLY A 372 -4.60 -17.48 -2.82
C GLY A 372 -3.80 -16.22 -2.46
N GLN A 373 -4.45 -15.05 -2.42
CA GLN A 373 -3.84 -13.80 -1.98
C GLN A 373 -3.93 -13.63 -0.46
N ASP A 374 -5.14 -13.54 0.09
CA ASP A 374 -5.39 -13.21 1.50
C ASP A 374 -5.57 -14.45 2.38
N VAL A 375 -6.17 -15.50 1.83
CA VAL A 375 -6.39 -16.76 2.54
C VAL A 375 -6.04 -17.96 1.68
N ARG A 376 -5.40 -18.95 2.29
CA ARG A 376 -5.20 -20.27 1.69
C ARG A 376 -5.76 -21.34 2.62
N VAL A 377 -6.40 -22.34 2.04
CA VAL A 377 -6.97 -23.49 2.74
C VAL A 377 -6.28 -24.71 2.17
N LEU A 378 -5.35 -25.29 2.92
CA LEU A 378 -4.41 -26.26 2.37
C LEU A 378 -4.03 -27.35 3.39
N LYS A 379 -3.67 -28.53 2.88
CA LYS A 379 -3.13 -29.62 3.69
C LYS A 379 -2.03 -30.35 2.93
N THR A 380 -1.14 -30.98 3.66
CA THR A 380 -0.12 -31.86 3.11
C THR A 380 -0.62 -33.29 3.06
N VAL A 381 -0.40 -33.97 1.93
CA VAL A 381 -0.73 -35.38 1.72
C VAL A 381 0.50 -36.14 1.23
N ASP A 382 0.60 -37.43 1.56
CA ASP A 382 1.62 -38.32 1.03
C ASP A 382 1.22 -38.80 -0.38
N VAL A 383 2.09 -38.63 -1.37
CA VAL A 383 1.80 -38.93 -2.79
C VAL A 383 2.16 -40.37 -3.18
N THR A 384 3.02 -41.06 -2.42
CA THR A 384 3.48 -42.42 -2.72
C THR A 384 3.44 -43.35 -1.50
N SER A 385 2.77 -44.49 -1.65
CA SER A 385 2.83 -45.62 -0.69
C SER A 385 3.87 -46.68 -1.09
N ASN A 386 4.83 -46.34 -1.96
CA ASN A 386 5.80 -47.28 -2.51
C ASN A 386 7.12 -47.22 -1.73
N PRO A 387 7.50 -48.25 -0.94
CA PRO A 387 8.60 -48.19 0.04
C PRO A 387 10.02 -48.05 -0.54
N ARG A 388 10.18 -47.86 -1.87
CA ARG A 388 11.48 -47.70 -2.55
C ARG A 388 11.74 -46.30 -3.10
N GLN A 389 10.73 -45.43 -3.11
CA GLN A 389 10.85 -44.01 -3.41
C GLN A 389 10.38 -43.29 -2.15
N GLY A 390 11.20 -42.41 -1.58
CA GLY A 390 10.90 -41.72 -0.32
C GLY A 390 9.50 -41.10 -0.26
N HIS A 391 9.04 -40.78 0.94
CA HIS A 391 7.73 -40.19 1.20
C HIS A 391 7.65 -38.78 0.57
N LEU A 392 7.20 -38.69 -0.68
CA LEU A 392 7.02 -37.40 -1.34
C LEU A 392 5.71 -36.76 -0.83
N LYS A 393 5.86 -35.77 0.05
CA LYS A 393 4.75 -34.96 0.56
C LYS A 393 4.40 -33.84 -0.43
N ARG A 394 3.11 -33.60 -0.66
CA ARG A 394 2.61 -32.51 -1.52
C ARG A 394 1.49 -31.73 -0.85
N GLU A 395 1.45 -30.43 -1.11
CA GLU A 395 0.36 -29.55 -0.70
C GLU A 395 -0.85 -29.68 -1.63
N VAL A 396 -2.04 -29.76 -1.03
CA VAL A 396 -3.33 -29.78 -1.71
C VAL A 396 -4.17 -28.63 -1.21
N HIS A 397 -4.60 -27.78 -2.14
CA HIS A 397 -5.48 -26.64 -1.91
C HIS A 397 -6.95 -27.06 -1.97
N PHE A 398 -7.76 -26.64 -1.00
CA PHE A 398 -9.16 -27.06 -0.87
C PHE A 398 -10.05 -26.57 -2.01
N PHE A 399 -9.93 -25.30 -2.40
CA PHE A 399 -10.70 -24.75 -3.52
C PHE A 399 -10.13 -25.10 -4.90
N GLY A 400 -8.92 -25.69 -4.95
CA GLY A 400 -8.24 -26.21 -6.14
C GLY A 400 -7.87 -25.18 -7.21
N ASP A 401 -6.74 -25.38 -7.87
CA ASP A 401 -6.43 -24.74 -9.17
C ASP A 401 -7.32 -25.40 -10.23
N THR A 402 -8.32 -24.70 -10.78
CA THR A 402 -9.01 -25.17 -12.00
C THR A 402 -8.00 -25.15 -13.15
N PRO A 403 -7.58 -26.30 -13.71
CA PRO A 403 -6.51 -26.35 -14.71
C PRO A 403 -6.92 -25.83 -16.10
N ASP A 404 -8.11 -25.24 -16.25
CA ASP A 404 -8.75 -25.08 -17.57
C ASP A 404 -9.47 -23.74 -17.78
N SER A 405 -9.15 -22.70 -17.01
CA SER A 405 -9.55 -21.32 -17.36
C SER A 405 -8.30 -20.48 -17.65
N SER A 406 -8.10 -20.13 -18.92
CA SER A 406 -7.16 -19.10 -19.38
C SER A 406 -7.50 -17.68 -18.89
N VAL A 407 -8.35 -17.59 -17.87
CA VAL A 407 -8.76 -16.40 -17.14
C VAL A 407 -8.69 -16.80 -15.67
N LYS A 408 -7.72 -16.26 -14.93
CA LYS A 408 -7.72 -16.33 -13.46
C LYS A 408 -8.84 -15.43 -12.97
N ASP A 409 -10.06 -15.94 -12.90
CA ASP A 409 -11.13 -15.23 -12.19
C ASP A 409 -10.79 -15.26 -10.70
N SER A 410 -10.62 -14.09 -10.09
CA SER A 410 -10.36 -13.95 -8.65
C SER A 410 -11.45 -14.64 -7.83
N HIS A 411 -11.07 -15.61 -7.00
CA HIS A 411 -12.00 -16.34 -6.14
C HIS A 411 -12.17 -15.61 -4.79
N PHE A 412 -13.19 -14.77 -4.71
CA PHE A 412 -13.54 -14.05 -3.48
C PHE A 412 -14.23 -14.95 -2.44
N ILE A 413 -13.91 -14.72 -1.17
CA ILE A 413 -14.50 -15.43 -0.03
C ILE A 413 -15.84 -14.77 0.33
N ASP A 414 -16.91 -15.36 -0.20
CA ASP A 414 -18.28 -15.03 0.17
C ASP A 414 -18.78 -15.87 1.36
N SER A 415 -20.05 -15.67 1.73
CA SER A 415 -20.70 -16.42 2.81
C SER A 415 -20.66 -17.95 2.65
N CYS A 416 -20.81 -18.44 1.42
CA CYS A 416 -20.77 -19.87 1.12
C CYS A 416 -19.34 -20.42 1.28
N SER A 417 -18.36 -19.68 0.78
CA SER A 417 -16.93 -19.97 0.90
C SER A 417 -16.46 -19.97 2.36
N VAL A 418 -16.96 -19.06 3.21
CA VAL A 418 -16.69 -19.10 4.66
C VAL A 418 -17.12 -20.45 5.26
N GLN A 419 -18.34 -20.91 4.97
CA GLN A 419 -18.82 -22.19 5.49
C GLN A 419 -17.98 -23.38 4.98
N LYS A 420 -17.54 -23.32 3.71
CA LYS A 420 -16.64 -24.32 3.14
C LYS A 420 -15.27 -24.32 3.81
N CYS A 421 -14.71 -23.17 4.16
CA CYS A 421 -13.45 -23.08 4.93
C CYS A 421 -13.59 -23.76 6.30
N MET A 422 -14.71 -23.55 7.00
CA MET A 422 -15.00 -24.19 8.28
C MET A 422 -15.03 -25.72 8.16
N GLU A 423 -15.72 -26.21 7.14
CA GLU A 423 -15.82 -27.65 6.86
C GLU A 423 -14.45 -28.25 6.47
N ALA A 424 -13.69 -27.55 5.63
CA ALA A 424 -12.33 -27.95 5.26
C ALA A 424 -11.43 -28.08 6.50
N CYS A 425 -11.55 -27.16 7.45
CA CYS A 425 -10.79 -27.21 8.69
C CYS A 425 -11.11 -28.47 9.51
N LYS A 426 -12.39 -28.90 9.56
CA LYS A 426 -12.78 -30.17 10.19
C LYS A 426 -12.23 -31.41 9.46
N GLN A 427 -11.92 -31.27 8.18
CA GLN A 427 -11.33 -32.33 7.33
C GLN A 427 -9.78 -32.34 7.35
N GLY A 428 -9.16 -31.61 8.28
CA GLY A 428 -7.71 -31.61 8.46
C GLY A 428 -6.96 -30.49 7.71
N TYR A 429 -7.66 -29.58 7.01
CA TYR A 429 -7.04 -28.46 6.31
C TYR A 429 -6.63 -27.34 7.26
N THR A 430 -5.44 -26.78 7.03
CA THR A 430 -4.99 -25.54 7.66
C THR A 430 -5.61 -24.35 6.97
N ILE A 431 -6.08 -23.37 7.75
CA ILE A 431 -6.42 -22.03 7.27
C ILE A 431 -5.21 -21.12 7.51
N ALA A 432 -4.65 -20.59 6.43
CA ALA A 432 -3.55 -19.64 6.46
C ALA A 432 -4.07 -18.26 6.02
N LEU A 433 -4.06 -17.29 6.93
CA LEU A 433 -4.44 -15.90 6.69
C LEU A 433 -3.18 -15.05 6.54
N ARG A 434 -3.14 -14.21 5.51
CA ARG A 434 -2.00 -13.35 5.19
C ARG A 434 -2.26 -11.89 5.53
N GLY A 435 -1.17 -11.15 5.77
CA GLY A 435 -1.19 -9.70 5.93
C GLY A 435 -1.93 -9.25 7.19
N MET A 436 -1.72 -9.93 8.31
CA MET A 436 -2.42 -9.66 9.57
C MET A 436 -2.05 -8.30 10.20
N GLU A 437 -0.89 -7.76 9.85
CA GLU A 437 -0.45 -6.38 10.11
C GLU A 437 -1.36 -5.34 9.44
N PHE A 438 -2.04 -5.69 8.35
CA PHE A 438 -3.01 -4.81 7.69
C PHE A 438 -4.43 -4.93 8.28
N ARG A 439 -4.62 -5.83 9.24
CA ARG A 439 -5.92 -6.28 9.75
C ARG A 439 -6.08 -6.08 11.27
N SER A 440 -4.99 -5.84 11.97
CA SER A 440 -4.96 -5.65 13.41
C SER A 440 -3.95 -4.57 13.77
N GLU A 441 -4.42 -3.47 14.37
CA GLU A 441 -3.55 -2.37 14.83
C GLU A 441 -2.44 -2.87 15.77
N LYS A 442 -2.73 -3.89 16.58
CA LYS A 442 -1.75 -4.44 17.52
C LYS A 442 -0.66 -5.26 16.83
N ILE A 443 -1.02 -6.05 15.82
CA ILE A 443 -0.03 -6.76 14.99
C ILE A 443 0.79 -5.74 14.21
N ALA A 444 0.15 -4.73 13.63
CA ALA A 444 0.80 -3.63 12.94
C ALA A 444 1.89 -2.97 13.80
N THR A 445 1.56 -2.63 15.05
CA THR A 445 2.53 -2.03 15.98
C THR A 445 3.73 -2.94 16.25
N ILE A 446 3.51 -4.24 16.36
CA ILE A 446 4.57 -5.22 16.63
C ILE A 446 5.44 -5.42 15.39
N SER A 447 4.82 -5.58 14.22
CA SER A 447 5.51 -5.64 12.94
C SER A 447 6.38 -4.41 12.71
N ASP A 448 5.82 -3.20 12.92
CA ASP A 448 6.55 -1.93 12.78
C ASP A 448 7.75 -1.87 13.75
N GLY A 449 7.55 -2.23 15.03
CA GLY A 449 8.63 -2.25 15.99
C GLY A 449 9.71 -3.28 15.68
N LEU A 450 9.35 -4.47 15.20
CA LEU A 450 10.32 -5.50 14.80
C LEU A 450 11.09 -5.07 13.54
N ALA A 451 10.44 -4.43 12.57
CA ALA A 451 11.10 -3.82 11.41
C ALA A 451 12.12 -2.76 11.83
N VAL A 452 11.76 -1.90 12.81
CA VAL A 452 12.65 -0.90 13.41
C VAL A 452 13.84 -1.56 14.12
N LEU A 453 13.62 -2.60 14.92
CA LEU A 453 14.69 -3.33 15.63
C LEU A 453 15.76 -3.89 14.69
N PHE A 454 15.35 -4.42 13.53
CA PHE A 454 16.26 -5.04 12.57
C PHE A 454 16.73 -4.10 11.44
N GLY A 455 16.31 -2.82 11.46
CA GLY A 455 16.71 -1.86 10.41
C GLY A 455 16.06 -2.14 9.05
N GLN A 456 14.93 -2.85 9.02
CA GLN A 456 14.25 -3.30 7.80
C GLN A 456 13.00 -2.45 7.49
N PRO A 457 12.53 -2.42 6.23
CA PRO A 457 11.40 -1.58 5.82
C PRO A 457 10.05 -2.13 6.29
N SER A 458 9.90 -3.44 6.42
CA SER A 458 8.65 -4.09 6.79
C SER A 458 8.86 -5.42 7.53
N VAL A 459 7.81 -5.85 8.22
CA VAL A 459 7.63 -7.20 8.75
C VAL A 459 6.23 -7.68 8.40
N GLY A 460 6.14 -8.72 7.57
CA GLY A 460 4.87 -9.37 7.25
C GLY A 460 4.38 -10.25 8.39
N ALA A 461 3.05 -10.41 8.53
CA ALA A 461 2.46 -11.25 9.57
C ALA A 461 1.40 -12.21 8.99
N ASN A 462 1.60 -13.51 9.22
CA ASN A 462 0.72 -14.58 8.72
C ASN A 462 0.18 -15.42 9.89
N LEU A 463 -1.12 -15.73 9.89
CA LEU A 463 -1.76 -16.53 10.92
C LEU A 463 -2.13 -17.91 10.38
N TYR A 464 -1.81 -18.96 11.13
CA TYR A 464 -2.06 -20.35 10.72
C TYR A 464 -2.85 -21.10 11.77
N LEU A 465 -4.08 -21.49 11.43
CA LEU A 465 -4.91 -22.38 12.24
C LEU A 465 -4.86 -23.79 11.66
N THR A 466 -4.30 -24.73 12.41
CA THR A 466 -4.11 -26.12 11.98
C THR A 466 -4.86 -27.08 12.92
N PRO A 467 -5.78 -27.91 12.40
CA PRO A 467 -6.51 -28.89 13.21
C PRO A 467 -5.61 -30.00 13.77
N PRO A 468 -6.10 -30.79 14.74
CA PRO A 468 -5.33 -31.86 15.36
C PRO A 468 -4.85 -32.91 14.35
N ARG A 469 -3.65 -33.46 14.58
CA ARG A 469 -3.08 -34.57 13.80
C ARG A 469 -2.99 -34.26 12.30
N SER A 470 -2.79 -33.00 11.94
CA SER A 470 -2.66 -32.59 10.54
C SER A 470 -1.44 -31.70 10.31
N GLN A 471 -1.02 -31.66 9.04
CA GLN A 471 0.04 -30.82 8.53
C GLN A 471 -0.53 -29.95 7.40
N GLY A 472 -0.34 -28.64 7.52
CA GLY A 472 -0.73 -27.67 6.49
C GLY A 472 0.26 -27.70 5.34
N LEU A 473 1.37 -26.99 5.50
CA LEU A 473 2.41 -26.81 4.49
C LEU A 473 3.38 -28.01 4.45
N ALA A 474 3.84 -28.34 3.25
CA ALA A 474 4.88 -29.34 3.04
C ALA A 474 6.23 -28.77 3.47
N ARG A 475 7.30 -29.57 3.43
CA ARG A 475 8.64 -29.07 3.75
C ARG A 475 9.04 -27.98 2.74
N HIS A 476 9.36 -26.80 3.24
CA HIS A 476 9.77 -25.63 2.45
C HIS A 476 10.78 -24.80 3.24
N TYR A 477 11.38 -23.79 2.61
CA TYR A 477 12.10 -22.73 3.30
C TYR A 477 11.56 -21.39 2.85
N ASP A 478 11.69 -20.38 3.70
CA ASP A 478 11.31 -19.01 3.41
C ASP A 478 12.50 -18.20 2.90
N ASP A 479 12.20 -17.16 2.12
CA ASP A 479 13.15 -16.13 1.68
C ASP A 479 13.36 -15.00 2.71
N HIS A 480 12.63 -15.05 3.83
CA HIS A 480 12.68 -14.10 4.93
C HIS A 480 12.89 -14.83 6.28
N CYS A 481 13.40 -14.10 7.28
CA CYS A 481 13.61 -14.69 8.61
C CYS A 481 12.30 -14.64 9.41
N VAL A 482 11.90 -15.74 10.04
CA VAL A 482 10.59 -15.82 10.70
C VAL A 482 10.69 -15.99 12.22
N PHE A 483 9.80 -15.31 12.93
CA PHE A 483 9.48 -15.55 14.34
C PHE A 483 8.09 -16.18 14.42
N VAL A 484 8.03 -17.46 14.77
CA VAL A 484 6.80 -18.23 14.95
C VAL A 484 6.35 -18.10 16.41
N CYS A 485 5.30 -17.32 16.66
CA CYS A 485 4.69 -17.13 17.97
C CYS A 485 3.52 -18.10 18.17
N GLN A 486 3.65 -19.05 19.07
CA GLN A 486 2.59 -20.02 19.36
C GLN A 486 1.51 -19.39 20.25
N LEU A 487 0.28 -19.28 19.73
CA LEU A 487 -0.82 -18.58 20.38
C LEU A 487 -1.82 -19.52 21.05
N LEU A 488 -2.09 -20.69 20.45
CA LEU A 488 -3.00 -21.70 20.98
C LEU A 488 -2.47 -23.10 20.66
N GLY A 489 -2.61 -24.02 21.62
CA GLY A 489 -2.30 -25.44 21.47
C GLY A 489 -0.82 -25.73 21.22
N VAL A 490 -0.55 -26.91 20.65
CA VAL A 490 0.81 -27.45 20.53
C VAL A 490 1.15 -27.79 19.08
N LYS A 491 2.36 -27.42 18.64
CA LYS A 491 2.86 -27.74 17.29
C LYS A 491 4.29 -28.27 17.34
N LEU A 492 4.54 -29.38 16.64
CA LEU A 492 5.87 -29.94 16.46
C LEU A 492 6.49 -29.39 15.18
N TRP A 493 7.58 -28.65 15.32
CA TRP A 493 8.37 -28.12 14.23
C TRP A 493 9.63 -28.95 14.02
N THR A 494 9.93 -29.27 12.77
CA THR A 494 11.19 -29.90 12.37
C THR A 494 11.92 -28.93 11.44
N VAL A 495 13.11 -28.46 11.85
CA VAL A 495 13.93 -27.50 11.11
C VAL A 495 15.23 -28.19 10.69
N PHE A 496 15.48 -28.24 9.39
CA PHE A 496 16.64 -28.87 8.78
C PHE A 496 17.76 -27.85 8.62
N SER A 497 19.01 -28.32 8.69
CA SER A 497 20.15 -27.48 8.36
C SER A 497 20.06 -27.03 6.90
N ARG A 498 20.36 -25.76 6.64
CA ARG A 498 20.48 -25.19 5.29
C ARG A 498 21.63 -25.87 4.55
N ALA A 499 21.37 -26.45 3.38
CA ALA A 499 22.42 -26.82 2.44
C ALA A 499 23.14 -25.53 2.06
N ALA A 500 24.45 -25.42 2.27
CA ALA A 500 25.20 -24.16 2.38
C ALA A 500 25.33 -23.28 1.10
N VAL A 501 24.29 -23.20 0.26
CA VAL A 501 24.26 -22.49 -1.01
C VAL A 501 23.45 -21.20 -0.86
N LEU A 502 24.09 -20.17 -0.30
CA LEU A 502 23.65 -18.76 -0.25
C LEU A 502 22.35 -18.46 0.53
N LEU A 503 22.25 -17.25 1.10
CA LEU A 503 21.01 -16.76 1.67
C LEU A 503 20.00 -16.49 0.52
N PRO A 504 18.74 -16.95 0.63
CA PRO A 504 17.71 -16.59 -0.34
C PRO A 504 17.42 -15.09 -0.26
N ARG A 505 17.19 -14.47 -1.43
CA ARG A 505 16.71 -13.09 -1.51
C ARG A 505 15.19 -13.08 -1.57
N LEU A 506 14.60 -12.04 -1.03
CA LEU A 506 13.17 -11.82 -1.10
C LEU A 506 12.71 -11.79 -2.57
N TYR A 507 11.65 -12.51 -2.89
CA TYR A 507 11.05 -12.63 -4.24
C TYR A 507 11.85 -13.41 -5.29
N ASP A 508 13.04 -13.92 -4.98
CA ASP A 508 13.75 -14.82 -5.91
C ASP A 508 12.95 -16.13 -6.08
N PRO A 509 12.83 -16.67 -7.31
CA PRO A 509 12.12 -17.93 -7.52
C PRO A 509 12.77 -19.06 -6.71
N LEU A 510 12.02 -19.61 -5.76
CA LEU A 510 12.47 -20.66 -4.85
C LEU A 510 12.83 -21.96 -5.61
N ASP A 511 12.27 -22.18 -6.80
CA ASP A 511 12.51 -23.37 -7.64
C ASP A 511 13.89 -23.41 -8.31
N ASN A 512 14.65 -22.31 -8.28
CA ASN A 512 15.95 -22.19 -8.97
C ASN A 512 17.17 -22.54 -8.10
N LEU A 513 16.98 -22.94 -6.84
CA LEU A 513 18.10 -23.32 -5.96
C LEU A 513 18.50 -24.80 -6.15
N PRO A 514 19.77 -25.12 -6.46
CA PRO A 514 20.25 -26.49 -6.54
C PRO A 514 20.12 -27.17 -5.17
N GLY A 515 19.40 -28.29 -5.10
CA GLY A 515 19.18 -29.03 -3.86
C GLY A 515 17.81 -28.82 -3.21
N ALA A 516 16.84 -28.28 -3.94
CA ALA A 516 15.42 -28.30 -3.59
C ALA A 516 14.97 -29.75 -3.30
N VAL A 517 15.08 -30.12 -2.03
CA VAL A 517 14.58 -31.37 -1.43
C VAL A 517 15.26 -32.66 -1.94
N ASP A 518 16.61 -32.71 -1.93
CA ASP A 518 17.28 -34.02 -1.93
C ASP A 518 17.27 -34.60 -0.49
N ASP A 519 16.38 -35.57 -0.24
CA ASP A 519 16.26 -36.30 1.03
C ASP A 519 17.54 -37.09 1.40
N SER A 520 18.51 -37.21 0.46
CA SER A 520 19.68 -38.06 0.64
C SER A 520 20.82 -37.43 1.47
N ASN A 521 20.83 -36.11 1.71
CA ASN A 521 21.94 -35.40 2.38
C ASN A 521 21.54 -34.48 3.57
N THR A 522 20.26 -34.43 3.97
CA THR A 522 19.78 -33.61 5.10
C THR A 522 19.72 -34.38 6.43
N SER A 523 20.82 -35.04 6.81
CA SER A 523 20.87 -35.88 8.01
C SER A 523 20.84 -35.11 9.35
N GLN A 524 20.86 -33.77 9.33
CA GLN A 524 20.81 -32.95 10.55
C GLN A 524 19.58 -32.05 10.56
N TYR A 525 18.67 -32.35 11.50
CA TYR A 525 17.52 -31.52 11.83
C TYR A 525 17.44 -31.30 13.34
N LYS A 526 16.71 -30.26 13.74
CA LYS A 526 16.32 -29.99 15.12
C LYS A 526 14.80 -30.02 15.21
N GLN A 527 14.29 -30.67 16.26
CA GLN A 527 12.86 -30.67 16.56
C GLN A 527 12.57 -29.73 17.71
N PHE A 528 11.50 -28.94 17.55
CA PHE A 528 11.03 -27.98 18.54
C PHE A 528 9.54 -28.23 18.79
N LEU A 529 9.21 -28.56 20.03
CA LEU A 529 7.81 -28.62 20.47
C LEU A 529 7.41 -27.28 21.05
N LEU A 530 6.58 -26.56 20.31
CA LEU A 530 6.08 -25.23 20.69
C LEU A 530 4.77 -25.39 21.46
N ARG A 531 4.72 -24.74 22.62
CA ARG A 531 3.52 -24.56 23.46
C ARG A 531 3.16 -23.09 23.48
N GLU A 532 1.94 -22.77 23.92
CA GLU A 532 1.45 -21.40 24.03
C GLU A 532 2.48 -20.49 24.75
N GLY A 533 2.78 -19.34 24.15
CA GLY A 533 3.80 -18.41 24.65
C GLY A 533 5.22 -18.62 24.12
N ASP A 534 5.53 -19.78 23.54
CA ASP A 534 6.84 -20.01 22.92
C ASP A 534 6.99 -19.23 21.60
N ILE A 535 8.21 -18.77 21.32
CA ILE A 535 8.60 -18.15 20.06
C ILE A 535 9.76 -18.93 19.45
N LEU A 536 9.59 -19.45 18.23
CA LEU A 536 10.66 -20.08 17.46
C LEU A 536 11.14 -19.15 16.35
N TYR A 537 12.42 -18.78 16.41
CA TYR A 537 13.10 -18.11 15.31
C TYR A 537 13.64 -19.14 14.31
N ILE A 538 13.38 -18.93 13.02
CA ILE A 538 13.93 -19.72 11.92
C ILE A 538 14.59 -18.75 10.91
N PRO A 539 15.90 -18.89 10.63
CA PRO A 539 16.57 -18.12 9.60
C PRO A 539 16.03 -18.40 8.18
N ARG A 540 16.07 -17.40 7.31
CA ARG A 540 15.78 -17.58 5.88
C ARG A 540 16.66 -18.65 5.23
N GLY A 541 16.06 -19.50 4.41
CA GLY A 541 16.73 -20.61 3.73
C GLY A 541 16.89 -21.90 4.56
N CYS A 542 16.43 -21.95 5.81
CA CYS A 542 16.36 -23.20 6.57
C CYS A 542 15.08 -23.98 6.21
N PRO A 543 15.18 -25.19 5.60
CA PRO A 543 14.00 -25.99 5.32
C PRO A 543 13.31 -26.41 6.61
N HIS A 544 11.98 -26.39 6.64
CA HIS A 544 11.22 -26.72 7.82
C HIS A 544 9.82 -27.26 7.47
N GLU A 545 9.23 -28.00 8.42
CA GLU A 545 7.86 -28.48 8.36
C GLU A 545 7.25 -28.51 9.78
N ALA A 546 5.92 -28.40 9.87
CA ALA A 546 5.23 -28.33 11.15
C ALA A 546 3.93 -29.15 11.16
N CYS A 547 3.75 -29.96 12.20
CA CYS A 547 2.57 -30.82 12.39
C CYS A 547 1.91 -30.54 13.75
N THR A 548 0.58 -30.43 13.77
CA THR A 548 -0.17 -30.32 15.02
C THR A 548 -0.30 -31.70 15.66
N ILE A 549 0.14 -31.82 16.92
CA ILE A 549 0.04 -33.07 17.68
C ILE A 549 -1.19 -33.05 18.59
N ALA A 550 -1.76 -34.21 18.87
CA ALA A 550 -2.80 -34.36 19.89
C ALA A 550 -2.15 -34.55 21.27
N ASP A 551 -2.70 -33.92 22.31
CA ASP A 551 -2.26 -34.17 23.69
C ASP A 551 -2.96 -35.44 24.20
N ASP A 552 -2.28 -36.58 24.11
CA ASP A 552 -2.84 -37.88 24.54
C ASP A 552 -2.75 -38.07 26.07
N GLY A 553 -2.37 -37.04 26.85
CA GLY A 553 -1.92 -37.16 28.25
C GLY A 553 -2.78 -36.52 29.37
N GLU A 554 -3.74 -35.64 29.08
CA GLU A 554 -4.58 -35.01 30.13
C GLU A 554 -6.05 -35.46 30.04
N PRO A 555 -6.72 -35.76 31.18
CA PRO A 555 -8.15 -36.02 31.17
C PRO A 555 -8.89 -34.77 30.66
N PRO A 556 -10.04 -34.92 29.98
CA PRO A 556 -10.76 -33.81 29.37
C PRO A 556 -11.26 -32.85 30.46
N GLY A 557 -10.42 -31.88 30.81
CA GLY A 557 -10.79 -30.68 31.51
C GLY A 557 -11.67 -29.83 30.60
N ASN A 558 -12.53 -29.03 31.20
CA ASN A 558 -13.62 -28.31 30.54
C ASN A 558 -13.16 -27.14 29.65
N ASP A 559 -11.93 -27.17 29.11
CA ASP A 559 -11.32 -26.09 28.34
C ASP A 559 -11.46 -26.29 26.82
N CYS A 560 -11.69 -25.19 26.14
CA CYS A 560 -12.19 -25.09 24.77
C CYS A 560 -11.19 -25.49 23.66
N SER A 561 -10.04 -26.11 23.97
CA SER A 561 -9.03 -26.47 22.96
C SER A 561 -9.18 -27.92 22.51
N THR A 562 -9.92 -28.11 21.42
CA THR A 562 -10.17 -29.39 20.74
C THR A 562 -8.93 -29.96 20.02
N GLY A 563 -7.71 -29.69 20.53
CA GLY A 563 -6.42 -30.13 19.97
C GLY A 563 -5.88 -29.32 18.78
N TYR A 564 -6.47 -28.15 18.51
CA TYR A 564 -6.02 -27.26 17.42
C TYR A 564 -4.73 -26.55 17.79
N SER A 565 -3.94 -26.17 16.78
CA SER A 565 -2.82 -25.23 16.94
C SER A 565 -3.06 -23.94 16.16
N LEU A 566 -2.83 -22.80 16.82
CA LEU A 566 -2.81 -21.46 16.22
C LEU A 566 -1.44 -20.83 16.47
N HIS A 567 -0.81 -20.31 15.42
CA HIS A 567 0.40 -19.49 15.56
C HIS A 567 0.38 -18.30 14.60
N LEU A 568 1.05 -17.23 15.01
CA LEU A 568 1.37 -16.08 14.18
C LEU A 568 2.84 -16.17 13.76
N THR A 569 3.12 -16.02 12.47
CA THR A 569 4.47 -15.94 11.93
C THR A 569 4.75 -14.51 11.55
N LEU A 570 5.76 -13.89 12.18
CA LEU A 570 6.29 -12.57 11.84
C LEU A 570 7.53 -12.74 10.98
N GLY A 571 7.46 -12.33 9.71
CA GLY A 571 8.55 -12.44 8.74
C GLY A 571 9.31 -11.13 8.61
N VAL A 572 10.59 -11.10 8.99
CA VAL A 572 11.49 -9.98 8.75
C VAL A 572 11.96 -10.03 7.30
N GLU A 573 11.41 -9.13 6.48
CA GLU A 573 11.64 -9.00 5.05
C GLU A 573 12.90 -8.16 4.81
N VAL A 574 13.95 -8.81 4.33
CA VAL A 574 15.19 -8.13 3.94
C VAL A 574 15.07 -7.77 2.46
N GLU A 575 14.56 -6.57 2.19
CA GLU A 575 14.42 -6.05 0.83
C GLU A 575 15.83 -5.81 0.22
N PRO A 576 16.01 -6.00 -1.10
CA PRO A 576 17.32 -5.93 -1.76
C PRO A 576 18.17 -4.67 -1.44
N PRO A 577 17.59 -3.44 -1.33
CA PRO A 577 18.35 -2.26 -0.96
C PRO A 577 18.99 -2.32 0.43
N PHE A 578 18.48 -3.16 1.34
CA PHE A 578 18.89 -3.24 2.74
C PHE A 578 19.68 -4.52 3.07
N GLU A 579 20.21 -5.19 2.04
CA GLU A 579 21.33 -6.13 2.15
C GLU A 579 22.68 -5.37 2.10
N TRP A 580 23.79 -6.06 2.40
CA TRP A 580 25.13 -5.46 2.26
C TRP A 580 25.49 -5.10 0.81
N GLU A 581 24.95 -5.84 -0.18
CA GLU A 581 24.98 -5.45 -1.60
C GLU A 581 24.35 -4.07 -1.80
N GLY A 582 23.15 -3.87 -1.27
CA GLY A 582 22.44 -2.60 -1.35
C GLY A 582 23.23 -1.46 -0.69
N PHE A 583 23.80 -1.70 0.49
CA PHE A 583 24.67 -0.71 1.16
C PHE A 583 25.91 -0.34 0.31
N ALA A 584 26.52 -1.30 -0.38
CA ALA A 584 27.64 -1.04 -1.28
C ALA A 584 27.24 -0.19 -2.49
N HIS A 585 26.04 -0.39 -3.06
CA HIS A 585 25.52 0.49 -4.11
C HIS A 585 25.26 1.91 -3.63
N VAL A 586 24.68 2.08 -2.43
CA VAL A 586 24.49 3.40 -1.82
C VAL A 586 25.84 4.08 -1.60
N ALA A 587 26.84 3.35 -1.11
CA ALA A 587 28.19 3.88 -0.91
C ALA A 587 28.84 4.34 -2.22
N LEU A 588 28.71 3.56 -3.30
CA LEU A 588 29.19 3.95 -4.63
C LEU A 588 28.48 5.22 -5.15
N HIS A 589 27.17 5.30 -4.94
CA HIS A 589 26.38 6.48 -5.31
C HIS A 589 26.84 7.74 -4.54
N CYS A 590 26.98 7.65 -3.21
CA CYS A 590 27.48 8.75 -2.38
C CYS A 590 28.87 9.21 -2.80
N TRP A 591 29.80 8.27 -3.00
CA TRP A 591 31.14 8.58 -3.45
C TRP A 591 31.13 9.30 -4.79
N ASN A 592 30.35 8.82 -5.77
CA ASN A 592 30.28 9.43 -7.09
C ASN A 592 29.71 10.87 -7.03
N GLN A 593 28.65 11.11 -6.25
CA GLN A 593 28.11 12.46 -6.08
C GLN A 593 29.15 13.43 -5.51
N ASN A 594 29.96 12.98 -4.55
CA ASN A 594 31.03 13.80 -3.95
C ASN A 594 32.17 14.12 -4.94
N GLN A 595 32.32 13.35 -6.03
CA GLN A 595 33.32 13.65 -7.07
C GLN A 595 32.82 14.70 -8.09
N GLN A 596 31.50 14.83 -8.29
CA GLN A 596 30.89 15.65 -9.35
C GLN A 596 30.78 17.16 -9.02
N THR A 597 31.28 17.61 -7.87
CA THR A 597 31.21 19.03 -7.43
C THR A 597 32.29 19.96 -8.02
N ALA A 598 33.02 19.57 -9.07
CA ALA A 598 34.04 20.39 -9.74
C ALA A 598 33.62 20.80 -11.17
N PRO A 599 33.85 22.05 -11.62
CA PRO A 599 33.46 22.51 -12.96
C PRO A 599 34.34 21.93 -14.08
N LEU A 600 33.72 21.47 -15.17
CA LEU A 600 34.37 20.76 -16.30
C LEU A 600 34.83 21.70 -17.44
N THR A 601 35.93 21.33 -18.11
CA THR A 601 36.46 21.91 -19.37
C THR A 601 36.17 21.00 -20.58
N ILE A 602 36.40 21.48 -21.81
CA ILE A 602 35.99 20.79 -23.06
C ILE A 602 36.76 19.47 -23.32
N ASP A 603 38.00 19.34 -22.84
CA ASP A 603 38.78 18.09 -22.91
C ASP A 603 38.30 17.03 -21.89
N ASP A 604 37.44 17.40 -20.92
CA ASP A 604 36.93 16.50 -19.89
C ASP A 604 35.76 15.63 -20.36
N ILE A 605 35.19 15.86 -21.54
CA ILE A 605 33.95 15.21 -21.98
C ILE A 605 34.14 13.70 -22.23
N SER A 606 35.26 13.27 -22.83
CA SER A 606 35.53 11.84 -23.05
C SER A 606 35.87 11.10 -21.76
N LEU A 607 36.61 11.75 -20.85
CA LEU A 607 36.95 11.24 -19.53
C LEU A 607 35.73 11.14 -18.61
N ASP A 608 34.81 12.11 -18.68
CA ASP A 608 33.55 12.10 -17.93
C ASP A 608 32.63 10.96 -18.39
N VAL A 609 32.55 10.71 -19.71
CA VAL A 609 31.81 9.56 -20.25
C VAL A 609 32.39 8.23 -19.74
N LEU A 610 33.72 8.05 -19.80
CA LEU A 610 34.37 6.82 -19.30
C LEU A 610 34.21 6.66 -17.78
N HIS A 611 34.21 7.75 -17.01
CA HIS A 611 33.95 7.74 -15.58
C HIS A 611 32.52 7.28 -15.26
N VAL A 612 31.51 7.93 -15.87
CA VAL A 612 30.09 7.56 -15.68
C VAL A 612 29.85 6.11 -16.09
N MET A 613 30.47 5.66 -17.19
CA MET A 613 30.43 4.26 -17.62
C MET A 613 31.04 3.32 -16.58
N SER A 614 32.22 3.66 -16.05
CA SER A 614 32.92 2.85 -15.05
C SER A 614 32.13 2.70 -13.75
N VAL A 615 31.44 3.76 -13.30
CA VAL A 615 30.53 3.71 -12.14
C VAL A 615 29.38 2.73 -12.40
N LYS A 616 28.74 2.81 -13.57
CA LYS A 616 27.66 1.87 -13.96
C LYS A 616 28.15 0.42 -14.01
N LEU A 617 29.34 0.17 -14.57
CA LEU A 617 29.97 -1.15 -14.56
C LEU A 617 30.24 -1.66 -13.15
N LEU A 618 30.66 -0.76 -12.25
CA LEU A 618 30.98 -1.13 -10.88
C LEU A 618 29.72 -1.52 -10.08
N HIS A 619 28.57 -0.89 -10.33
CA HIS A 619 27.29 -1.41 -9.82
C HIS A 619 27.04 -2.84 -10.27
N ILE A 620 27.24 -3.16 -11.56
CA ILE A 620 27.03 -4.53 -12.04
C ILE A 620 28.06 -5.50 -11.43
N ALA A 621 29.30 -5.06 -11.21
CA ALA A 621 30.30 -5.86 -10.51
C ALA A 621 29.87 -6.21 -9.07
N ILE A 622 29.36 -5.22 -8.32
CA ILE A 622 28.82 -5.42 -6.96
C ILE A 622 27.69 -6.46 -6.97
N ARG A 623 26.77 -6.37 -7.94
CA ARG A 623 25.67 -7.34 -8.11
C ARG A 623 26.18 -8.76 -8.33
N LEU A 624 27.14 -8.92 -9.24
CA LEU A 624 27.76 -10.22 -9.54
C LEU A 624 28.48 -10.83 -8.33
N LEU A 625 29.08 -9.99 -7.48
CA LEU A 625 29.69 -10.43 -6.22
C LEU A 625 28.61 -10.89 -5.24
N GLY A 626 27.50 -10.16 -5.12
CA GLY A 626 26.40 -10.57 -4.23
C GLY A 626 25.64 -11.81 -4.68
N ASP A 627 25.82 -12.26 -5.92
CA ASP A 627 25.37 -13.59 -6.36
C ASP A 627 26.31 -14.73 -5.96
N ARG A 628 27.54 -14.44 -5.57
CA ARG A 628 28.57 -15.45 -5.26
C ARG A 628 28.96 -15.47 -3.78
N ASP A 629 28.97 -14.33 -3.12
CA ASP A 629 29.37 -14.18 -1.73
C ASP A 629 28.13 -13.98 -0.82
N PRO A 630 27.84 -14.92 0.11
CA PRO A 630 26.70 -14.81 1.01
C PRO A 630 26.75 -13.58 1.94
N THR A 631 27.94 -13.01 2.18
CA THR A 631 28.11 -11.83 3.03
C THR A 631 27.40 -10.61 2.46
N PHE A 632 27.41 -10.45 1.14
CA PHE A 632 26.70 -9.38 0.44
C PHE A 632 25.19 -9.51 0.58
N ARG A 633 24.68 -10.74 0.73
CA ARG A 633 23.25 -11.00 0.92
C ARG A 633 22.79 -10.81 2.35
N LYS A 634 23.68 -10.82 3.35
CA LYS A 634 23.30 -10.63 4.76
C LYS A 634 22.58 -9.29 4.94
N ALA A 635 21.63 -9.27 5.88
CA ALA A 635 20.89 -8.06 6.21
C ALA A 635 21.86 -6.98 6.72
N CYS A 636 21.76 -5.79 6.13
CA CYS A 636 22.51 -4.62 6.56
C CYS A 636 21.78 -3.98 7.74
N MET A 637 22.40 -4.00 8.92
CA MET A 637 21.80 -3.52 10.17
C MET A 637 22.31 -2.13 10.58
N VAL A 638 22.82 -1.34 9.64
CA VAL A 638 23.35 0.02 9.87
C VAL A 638 22.30 0.96 10.48
N THR A 639 21.04 0.75 10.13
CA THR A 639 19.87 1.51 10.60
C THR A 639 19.11 0.80 11.73
N ALA A 640 19.60 -0.36 12.18
CA ALA A 640 18.99 -1.06 13.31
C ALA A 640 19.12 -0.21 14.58
N PHE A 641 18.07 -0.23 15.40
CA PHE A 641 18.03 0.59 16.60
C PHE A 641 19.12 0.15 17.60
N SER A 642 20.05 1.07 17.91
CA SER A 642 20.99 0.94 19.02
C SER A 642 20.68 2.02 20.05
N LEU A 643 20.40 1.62 21.29
CA LEU A 643 20.00 2.55 22.35
C LEU A 643 21.16 3.50 22.69
N PRO A 644 20.94 4.83 22.84
CA PRO A 644 21.93 5.70 23.45
C PRO A 644 22.05 5.36 24.93
N SER A 645 23.19 4.83 25.36
CA SER A 645 23.46 4.63 26.79
C SER A 645 23.68 5.97 27.48
N ASN A 646 22.66 6.48 28.16
CA ASN A 646 22.82 7.52 29.18
C ASN A 646 23.55 6.94 30.41
N THR A 647 24.85 6.70 30.27
CA THR A 647 25.74 6.52 31.42
C THR A 647 27.15 6.96 31.02
N THR A 648 27.55 8.10 31.58
CA THR A 648 28.95 8.55 31.66
C THR A 648 29.77 7.50 32.41
N GLY A 649 30.40 6.57 31.67
CA GLY A 649 31.25 5.55 32.28
C GLY A 649 31.87 4.64 31.23
N LYS A 650 33.18 4.79 31.01
CA LYS A 650 34.00 3.95 30.14
C LYS A 650 33.78 2.46 30.45
N SER A 651 33.55 1.68 29.38
CA SER A 651 33.83 0.23 29.24
C SER A 651 32.67 -0.63 28.67
N TRP A 652 32.16 -0.31 27.49
CA TRP A 652 31.75 -1.29 26.45
C TRP A 652 31.45 -0.57 25.14
N PHE A 653 32.45 -0.30 24.30
CA PHE A 653 32.20 0.26 22.98
C PHE A 653 31.46 -0.79 22.09
N HIS A 654 30.28 -0.43 21.59
CA HIS A 654 29.84 -0.64 20.21
C HIS A 654 30.06 -2.02 19.54
N THR A 655 29.68 -3.14 20.14
CA THR A 655 29.87 -4.46 19.50
C THR A 655 29.08 -4.64 18.19
N PRO A 656 27.82 -4.16 18.06
CA PRO A 656 27.08 -4.22 16.78
C PRO A 656 27.65 -3.31 15.69
N ASP A 657 27.97 -2.04 16.00
CA ASP A 657 28.56 -1.09 15.05
C ASP A 657 29.97 -1.52 14.60
N LEU A 658 30.77 -2.11 15.50
CA LEU A 658 32.06 -2.69 15.13
C LEU A 658 31.90 -3.87 14.15
N ASN A 659 30.87 -4.70 14.32
CA ASN A 659 30.58 -5.77 13.37
C ASN A 659 30.12 -5.23 12.00
N GLN A 660 29.28 -4.18 11.99
CA GLN A 660 28.89 -3.52 10.73
C GLN A 660 30.10 -2.93 10.00
N ARG A 661 30.99 -2.21 10.70
CA ARG A 661 32.23 -1.67 10.12
C ARG A 661 33.16 -2.77 9.59
N THR A 662 33.28 -3.87 10.33
CA THR A 662 34.08 -5.02 9.90
C THR A 662 33.51 -5.64 8.62
N THR A 663 32.19 -5.81 8.55
CA THR A 663 31.52 -6.35 7.36
C THR A 663 31.63 -5.40 6.17
N PHE A 664 31.47 -4.09 6.39
CA PHE A 664 31.72 -3.08 5.37
C PHE A 664 33.14 -3.14 4.82
N SER A 665 34.16 -3.20 5.70
CA SER A 665 35.55 -3.35 5.28
C SER A 665 35.77 -4.64 4.48
N TYR A 666 35.12 -5.75 4.86
CA TYR A 666 35.17 -6.98 4.07
C TYR A 666 34.57 -6.76 2.67
N VAL A 667 33.36 -6.22 2.58
CA VAL A 667 32.65 -5.94 1.31
C VAL A 667 33.49 -5.07 0.38
N ILE A 668 34.02 -3.93 0.87
CA ILE A 668 34.86 -3.04 0.06
C ILE A 668 36.15 -3.72 -0.40
N ASN A 669 36.81 -4.49 0.48
CA ASN A 669 38.00 -5.25 0.10
C ASN A 669 37.71 -6.33 -0.95
N THR A 670 36.56 -6.99 -0.86
CA THR A 670 36.11 -7.98 -1.87
C THR A 670 35.82 -7.29 -3.20
N ILE A 671 35.16 -6.14 -3.20
CA ILE A 671 34.94 -5.33 -4.41
C ILE A 671 36.28 -4.99 -5.06
N GLU A 672 37.26 -4.50 -4.30
CA GLU A 672 38.58 -4.13 -4.84
C GLU A 672 39.29 -5.32 -5.49
N LYS A 673 39.31 -6.47 -4.81
CA LYS A 673 40.07 -7.66 -5.22
C LYS A 673 39.40 -8.46 -6.32
N GLU A 674 38.07 -8.59 -6.30
CA GLU A 674 37.35 -9.57 -7.10
C GLU A 674 36.54 -8.95 -8.26
N SER A 675 36.29 -7.65 -8.26
CA SER A 675 35.61 -6.98 -9.39
C SER A 675 36.54 -6.89 -10.61
N LYS A 676 36.21 -7.65 -11.67
CA LYS A 676 36.97 -7.69 -12.93
C LYS A 676 36.12 -7.15 -14.09
N PHE A 677 36.68 -6.20 -14.84
CA PHE A 677 36.04 -5.57 -15.99
C PHE A 677 35.48 -6.61 -16.99
N PHE A 678 36.29 -7.60 -17.36
CA PHE A 678 35.91 -8.60 -18.36
C PHE A 678 34.73 -9.49 -17.94
N GLU A 679 34.60 -9.82 -16.65
CA GLU A 679 33.45 -10.60 -16.15
C GLU A 679 32.16 -9.78 -16.22
N VAL A 680 32.23 -8.51 -15.83
CA VAL A 680 31.11 -7.57 -15.90
C VAL A 680 30.67 -7.36 -17.34
N PHE A 681 31.62 -7.10 -18.24
CA PHE A 681 31.36 -6.87 -19.66
C PHE A 681 30.63 -8.05 -20.30
N LYS A 682 31.11 -9.29 -20.06
CA LYS A 682 30.45 -10.51 -20.54
C LYS A 682 29.05 -10.70 -19.99
N SER A 683 28.83 -10.35 -18.73
CA SER A 683 27.50 -10.43 -18.13
C SER A 683 26.52 -9.48 -18.83
N ILE A 684 26.93 -8.24 -19.10
CA ILE A 684 26.11 -7.26 -19.81
C ILE A 684 25.82 -7.73 -21.23
N GLU A 685 26.83 -8.22 -21.94
CA GLU A 685 26.67 -8.76 -23.29
C GLU A 685 25.60 -9.85 -23.32
N ALA A 686 25.64 -10.79 -22.37
CA ALA A 686 24.66 -11.88 -22.27
C ALA A 686 23.23 -11.39 -21.99
N VAL A 687 23.06 -10.38 -21.12
CA VAL A 687 21.75 -9.80 -20.77
C VAL A 687 21.19 -8.98 -21.94
N VAL A 688 22.01 -8.15 -22.58
CA VAL A 688 21.61 -7.33 -23.73
C VAL A 688 21.25 -8.20 -24.94
N GLN A 689 21.94 -9.34 -25.15
CA GLN A 689 21.58 -10.32 -26.18
C GLN A 689 20.18 -10.92 -25.96
N LYS A 690 19.72 -11.03 -24.71
CA LYS A 690 18.35 -11.44 -24.35
C LYS A 690 17.31 -10.32 -24.45
N ASN A 691 17.72 -9.10 -24.84
CA ASN A 691 16.91 -7.87 -24.77
C ASN A 691 16.39 -7.57 -23.35
N GLU A 692 17.13 -7.95 -22.33
CA GLU A 692 16.82 -7.66 -20.93
C GLU A 692 17.57 -6.39 -20.46
N ASP A 693 17.07 -5.78 -19.39
CA ASP A 693 17.66 -4.60 -18.76
C ASP A 693 18.65 -5.04 -17.66
N PRO A 694 19.97 -4.76 -17.78
CA PRO A 694 20.97 -5.18 -16.80
C PRO A 694 20.81 -4.53 -15.43
N PHE A 695 20.01 -3.47 -15.31
CA PHE A 695 19.73 -2.79 -14.05
C PHE A 695 18.33 -3.10 -13.50
N HIS A 696 17.57 -4.01 -14.10
CA HIS A 696 16.19 -4.31 -13.68
C HIS A 696 16.08 -4.60 -12.17
N GLN A 697 17.04 -5.34 -11.61
CA GLN A 697 17.09 -5.73 -10.19
C GLN A 697 17.68 -4.66 -9.26
N MET A 698 18.13 -3.52 -9.81
CA MET A 698 18.77 -2.42 -9.09
C MET A 698 18.10 -1.07 -9.42
N ARG A 699 16.86 -1.08 -9.92
CA ARG A 699 16.12 0.14 -10.29
C ARG A 699 15.91 1.07 -9.11
N TRP A 700 15.84 0.51 -7.90
CA TRP A 700 15.73 1.28 -6.67
C TRP A 700 16.87 2.28 -6.44
N ILE A 701 18.03 2.11 -7.09
CA ILE A 701 19.14 3.07 -7.03
C ILE A 701 18.71 4.45 -7.53
N GLU A 702 17.76 4.53 -8.47
CA GLU A 702 17.19 5.79 -8.97
C GLU A 702 16.52 6.61 -7.85
N HIS A 703 16.07 5.97 -6.76
CA HIS A 703 15.45 6.64 -5.61
C HIS A 703 16.45 7.37 -4.70
N LEU A 704 17.76 7.18 -4.92
CA LEU A 704 18.82 7.91 -4.22
C LEU A 704 19.02 9.34 -4.76
N CYS A 705 18.59 9.60 -6.01
CA CYS A 705 18.65 10.94 -6.58
C CYS A 705 17.66 11.90 -5.88
N GLN A 706 18.07 13.15 -5.65
CA GLN A 706 17.24 14.15 -4.98
C GLN A 706 16.05 14.61 -5.84
N ASP A 707 14.89 14.80 -5.20
CA ASP A 707 13.70 15.40 -5.82
C ASP A 707 14.01 16.85 -6.23
N GLY A 708 14.33 17.06 -7.51
CA GLY A 708 14.67 18.38 -8.05
C GLY A 708 15.64 18.36 -9.22
N VAL A 709 16.44 17.30 -9.36
CA VAL A 709 17.11 17.02 -10.63
C VAL A 709 16.05 16.44 -11.56
N THR A 710 15.80 17.10 -12.69
CA THR A 710 14.81 16.73 -13.69
C THR A 710 14.82 15.21 -13.91
N LYS A 711 13.70 14.53 -13.55
CA LYS A 711 13.41 13.14 -13.97
C LYS A 711 13.56 12.93 -15.49
N GLU A 712 13.64 14.00 -16.25
CA GLU A 712 13.90 14.01 -17.69
C GLU A 712 15.34 13.67 -18.08
N GLN A 713 16.36 13.87 -17.23
CA GLN A 713 17.75 13.51 -17.60
C GLN A 713 18.10 12.02 -17.43
N ASP A 714 17.35 11.28 -16.59
CA ASP A 714 17.54 9.83 -16.39
C ASP A 714 16.41 8.96 -16.97
N SER A 715 15.48 9.54 -17.74
CA SER A 715 14.46 8.82 -18.54
C SER A 715 15.04 7.99 -19.71
N SER A 716 16.24 7.43 -19.54
CA SER A 716 17.03 6.67 -20.50
C SER A 716 16.52 5.23 -20.72
N ARG A 717 15.22 5.08 -20.96
CA ARG A 717 14.50 3.82 -21.15
C ARG A 717 14.62 3.20 -22.54
N SER A 718 15.84 2.89 -22.99
CA SER A 718 15.98 2.14 -24.24
C SER A 718 17.14 1.14 -24.19
N SER A 719 16.85 -0.12 -24.52
CA SER A 719 17.86 -1.15 -24.82
C SER A 719 18.84 -0.69 -25.92
N SER A 720 18.50 0.33 -26.71
CA SER A 720 19.41 0.95 -27.68
C SER A 720 20.63 1.60 -27.02
N LYS A 721 20.50 2.24 -25.86
CA LYS A 721 21.65 2.91 -25.20
C LYS A 721 22.67 1.92 -24.63
N TYR A 722 22.25 0.71 -24.23
CA TYR A 722 23.19 -0.34 -23.80
C TYR A 722 23.90 -1.02 -24.98
N LYS A 723 23.28 -1.03 -26.15
CA LYS A 723 23.96 -1.43 -27.39
C LYS A 723 25.02 -0.41 -27.78
N ASP A 724 24.70 0.88 -27.66
CA ASP A 724 25.68 1.97 -27.85
C ASP A 724 26.82 1.88 -26.81
N PHE A 725 26.50 1.52 -25.56
CA PHE A 725 27.48 1.24 -24.50
C PHE A 725 28.43 0.09 -24.84
N LEU A 726 27.90 -1.04 -25.33
CA LEU A 726 28.72 -2.18 -25.76
C LEU A 726 29.59 -1.84 -26.97
N LEU A 727 29.09 -1.01 -27.90
CA LEU A 727 29.85 -0.53 -29.05
C LEU A 727 31.04 0.34 -28.60
N LEU A 728 30.81 1.30 -27.70
CA LEU A 728 31.87 2.15 -27.12
C LEU A 728 32.94 1.34 -26.40
N CYS A 729 32.54 0.36 -25.58
CA CYS A 729 33.49 -0.53 -24.91
C CYS A 729 34.25 -1.45 -25.88
N ASN A 730 33.66 -1.83 -27.01
CA ASN A 730 34.36 -2.61 -28.04
C ASN A 730 35.33 -1.75 -28.86
N GLU A 731 35.00 -0.48 -29.10
CA GLU A 731 35.86 0.47 -29.83
C GLU A 731 37.04 0.97 -28.97
N HIS A 732 36.85 1.15 -27.67
CA HIS A 732 37.82 1.71 -26.71
C HIS A 732 38.13 0.75 -25.53
N GLY A 733 38.22 -0.56 -25.79
CA GLY A 733 38.27 -1.58 -24.73
C GLY A 733 39.38 -1.43 -23.69
N GLU A 734 40.61 -1.12 -24.12
CA GLU A 734 41.75 -0.92 -23.20
C GLU A 734 41.56 0.34 -22.33
N GLU A 735 41.08 1.44 -22.91
CA GLU A 735 40.83 2.70 -22.20
C GLU A 735 39.69 2.54 -21.18
N ALA A 736 38.63 1.81 -21.56
CA ALA A 736 37.51 1.49 -20.67
C ALA A 736 37.92 0.59 -19.49
N GLU A 737 38.79 -0.41 -19.73
CA GLU A 737 39.32 -1.27 -18.67
C GLU A 737 40.21 -0.50 -17.68
N VAL A 738 41.07 0.39 -18.20
CA VAL A 738 41.92 1.27 -17.39
C VAL A 738 41.05 2.22 -16.55
N ALA A 739 40.06 2.87 -17.17
CA ALA A 739 39.13 3.76 -16.47
C ALA A 739 38.34 3.02 -15.37
N PHE A 740 37.82 1.83 -15.67
CA PHE A 740 37.12 0.99 -14.70
C PHE A 740 38.02 0.66 -13.50
N THR A 741 39.25 0.27 -13.75
CA THR A 741 40.22 -0.08 -12.70
C THR A 741 40.55 1.15 -11.84
N GLN A 742 40.75 2.32 -12.46
CA GLN A 742 41.00 3.57 -11.74
C GLN A 742 39.83 3.99 -10.86
N VAL A 743 38.61 3.97 -11.41
CA VAL A 743 37.37 4.31 -10.68
C VAL A 743 37.16 3.36 -9.50
N LYS A 744 37.29 2.04 -9.74
CA LYS A 744 37.18 1.02 -8.69
C LYS A 744 38.19 1.27 -7.56
N SER A 745 39.48 1.38 -7.88
CA SER A 745 40.52 1.57 -6.86
C SER A 745 40.41 2.93 -6.14
N LYS A 746 39.90 3.97 -6.81
CA LYS A 746 39.61 5.26 -6.18
C LYS A 746 38.42 5.15 -5.23
N PHE A 747 37.32 4.53 -5.66
CA PHE A 747 36.16 4.26 -4.83
C PHE A 747 36.54 3.49 -3.57
N CYS A 748 37.16 2.30 -3.71
CA CYS A 748 37.47 1.43 -2.59
C CYS A 748 38.45 2.03 -1.58
N ARG A 749 39.31 2.97 -2.01
CA ARG A 749 40.27 3.65 -1.13
C ARG A 749 39.64 4.84 -0.40
N ASP A 750 38.78 5.59 -1.08
CA ASP A 750 38.31 6.89 -0.60
C ASP A 750 36.97 6.79 0.14
N ILE A 751 36.15 5.75 -0.08
CA ILE A 751 34.84 5.59 0.57
C ILE A 751 34.97 5.21 2.05
N GLU A 752 34.28 5.96 2.93
CA GLU A 752 34.15 5.60 4.33
C GLU A 752 32.74 5.05 4.66
N TYR A 753 32.66 4.21 5.70
CA TYR A 753 31.39 3.65 6.18
C TYR A 753 30.35 4.72 6.49
N ASN A 754 30.77 5.85 7.07
CA ASN A 754 29.86 6.92 7.49
C ASN A 754 29.29 7.70 6.29
N ASP A 755 29.97 7.71 5.13
CA ASP A 755 29.56 8.47 3.94
C ASP A 755 28.24 7.95 3.35
N ALA A 756 27.97 6.64 3.51
CA ALA A 756 26.78 5.98 2.98
C ALA A 756 25.61 5.93 3.99
N CYS A 757 25.89 6.08 5.28
CA CYS A 757 24.92 5.83 6.36
C CYS A 757 23.66 6.72 6.26
N GLU A 758 23.83 8.00 5.91
CA GLU A 758 22.70 8.94 5.91
C GLU A 758 21.78 8.76 4.70
N ASN A 759 22.34 8.57 3.51
CA ASN A 759 21.55 8.26 2.31
C ASN A 759 20.86 6.90 2.44
N PHE A 760 21.52 5.91 3.06
CA PHE A 760 20.91 4.61 3.35
C PHE A 760 19.73 4.74 4.34
N ARG A 761 19.87 5.55 5.39
CA ARG A 761 18.77 5.86 6.33
C ARG A 761 17.61 6.57 5.62
N THR A 762 17.91 7.57 4.80
CA THR A 762 16.91 8.31 4.03
C THR A 762 16.14 7.38 3.08
N LEU A 763 16.84 6.45 2.41
CA LEU A 763 16.20 5.44 1.56
C LEU A 763 15.26 4.56 2.38
N LEU A 764 15.70 4.06 3.53
CA LEU A 764 14.86 3.24 4.42
C LEU A 764 13.61 3.99 4.90
N GLU A 765 13.75 5.27 5.23
CA GLU A 765 12.61 6.11 5.63
C GLU A 765 11.60 6.29 4.50
N LYS A 766 12.04 6.41 3.23
CA LYS A 766 11.14 6.43 2.06
C LYS A 766 10.31 5.14 1.97
N TYR A 767 10.96 3.97 2.04
CA TYR A 767 10.25 2.68 2.01
C TYR A 767 9.27 2.56 3.18
N ARG A 768 9.74 2.84 4.40
CA ARG A 768 8.89 2.76 5.61
C ARG A 768 7.70 3.69 5.54
N LYS A 769 7.87 4.91 5.04
CA LYS A 769 6.76 5.87 4.88
C LYS A 769 5.65 5.28 4.03
N THR A 770 5.96 4.77 2.84
CA THR A 770 4.96 4.22 1.92
C THR A 770 4.32 2.94 2.47
N ARG A 771 5.10 2.05 3.10
CA ARG A 771 4.56 0.85 3.76
C ARG A 771 3.65 1.17 4.92
N LYS A 772 3.99 2.19 5.72
CA LYS A 772 3.16 2.66 6.83
C LYS A 772 1.86 3.31 6.34
N GLN A 773 1.94 4.10 5.28
CA GLN A 773 0.77 4.67 4.60
C GLN A 773 -0.18 3.57 4.10
N TYR A 774 0.36 2.55 3.43
CA TYR A 774 -0.42 1.37 3.01
C TYR A 774 -1.06 0.66 4.21
N MET A 775 -0.27 0.38 5.25
CA MET A 775 -0.74 -0.30 6.46
C MET A 775 -1.87 0.47 7.16
N ASN A 776 -1.70 1.78 7.38
CA ASN A 776 -2.72 2.61 8.02
C ASN A 776 -4.00 2.70 7.18
N GLY A 777 -3.84 2.86 5.87
CA GLY A 777 -4.94 2.85 4.92
C GLY A 777 -5.72 1.54 4.98
N MET A 778 -5.06 0.38 4.98
CA MET A 778 -5.73 -0.92 5.07
C MET A 778 -6.38 -1.16 6.45
N LEU A 779 -5.72 -0.80 7.55
CA LEU A 779 -6.30 -0.89 8.90
C LEU A 779 -7.60 -0.08 8.99
N SER A 780 -7.66 1.09 8.33
CA SER A 780 -8.85 1.95 8.36
C SER A 780 -10.09 1.30 7.73
N LEU A 781 -9.91 0.34 6.81
CA LEU A 781 -11.00 -0.41 6.17
C LEU A 781 -11.49 -1.59 7.01
N HIS A 782 -10.67 -2.03 7.97
CA HIS A 782 -10.96 -3.08 8.93
C HIS A 782 -11.56 -2.48 10.21
N CYS A 783 -12.77 -1.93 10.09
CA CYS A 783 -13.49 -1.41 11.26
C CYS A 783 -13.83 -2.54 12.25
N ASN A 784 -13.40 -2.38 13.51
CA ASN A 784 -13.83 -3.15 14.68
C ASN A 784 -15.13 -2.61 15.28
#